data_AF-A0AAW1CS17-F1
#
_entry.id   AF-A0AAW1CS17-F1
#
_cell.length_a   1.000
_cell.length_b   1.000
_cell.length_c   1.000
_cell.angle_alpha   90.00
_cell.angle_beta   90.00
_cell.angle_gamma   90.00
#
_symmetry.space_group_name_H-M   'P 1'
#
loop_
_entity.id
_entity.type
_entity.pdbx_description
1 polymer ?
#
loop_
_entity_poly.entity_id
_entity_poly.type
_entity_poly.pdbx_seq_one_letter_code
_entity_poly.pdbx_strand_id
1 'polypeptide(L)'
;MSTDFIHSRQFTAFGSLRSLVRVNLASRNVMMYSGLRWGSGRLLVLGWASLTILIILYYYSPAERSNSTGAGAVGGYAIEGEEGGIVAAGAGGGGAAHLLTRGERGNAAVLETAAVRSGGGGGGGAAQARVQLLSVEYQRSERVTRECSAISPASADIDTVATLPKLHFQPDWMKSREYWDANFENRYKARRADWPKLPLKVIVVPHSHNDPGWLKTFESYYHYQTRNILNNMADKLTAFKNMTFIWTEISFFSQWWQSAHPTKRRLVQRLLDEGRLEITTGGWVMTDEATSHIFAMVDQLIQGHQWLKNKVGIIPKSGWSIDPFGHGSTIPYLLKASGFTGGTVIQRIHYAWKQWLADRQAGDFIWRQGWDANGYNDFLVHNQPFDIYSIKHSCGPHPQICLNFDFRKISGEYTEYSLRAVSIDSENVRQKADLLVEQYGRTGSLFPHNVVLMPLGDDFRYDHDIEWDQQYRNYKRLFDYINSNPRYNAHVMFGTLSDYFREVRSRMRDFKTLKGDFYVYADIFSEGRPAYWSGYFTTRPYWKILDRELEAELRSAEILYTMSLNMVRKMGYNSTLKILERDFEKLQSARQSLALFQHHDAITGTSKAFVMHDYALKMFEALQDCISVQGYALQTLITKPEAFENFPPSTRFILPDTDRESYEVLPTKIPLTVKDDQPRKIVIFNSLAQYR
;
A
#
# COMPACT_ATOMS: atom_id res chain seq x y z
N MET A 1 -66.23 31.45 -0.70
CA MET A 1 -65.94 30.92 0.64
C MET A 1 -64.43 30.72 0.68
N SER A 2 -63.67 31.76 1.04
CA SER A 2 -63.35 32.19 2.43
C SER A 2 -62.39 31.19 3.10
N THR A 3 -61.09 31.47 3.25
CA THR A 3 -60.45 32.53 4.08
C THR A 3 -60.79 32.36 5.58
N ASP A 4 -59.94 32.69 6.55
CA ASP A 4 -58.64 33.44 6.55
C ASP A 4 -57.50 32.53 7.10
N PHE A 5 -56.30 32.93 7.58
CA PHE A 5 -55.71 34.19 8.06
C PHE A 5 -54.17 34.20 7.87
N ILE A 6 -53.53 35.36 8.01
CA ILE A 6 -52.07 35.60 7.89
C ILE A 6 -51.60 36.44 9.10
N HIS A 7 -50.37 36.26 9.61
CA HIS A 7 -49.60 37.43 10.07
C HIS A 7 -48.07 37.27 9.98
N SER A 8 -47.37 38.40 9.85
CA SER A 8 -45.94 38.53 9.57
C SER A 8 -45.35 39.85 10.12
N ARG A 9 -44.08 40.14 9.77
CA ARG A 9 -43.21 41.30 10.14
C ARG A 9 -42.47 41.10 11.48
N GLN A 10 -41.15 41.31 11.64
CA GLN A 10 -40.21 42.38 11.23
C GLN A 10 -40.47 43.75 11.85
N PHE A 11 -39.47 44.36 12.51
CA PHE A 11 -38.78 45.59 12.06
C PHE A 11 -37.50 45.86 12.90
N THR A 12 -36.91 47.08 12.84
CA THR A 12 -35.45 47.29 12.95
C THR A 12 -34.96 48.30 14.01
N ALA A 13 -33.84 47.94 14.67
CA ALA A 13 -32.63 48.75 14.95
C ALA A 13 -32.60 49.99 15.90
N PHE A 14 -31.36 50.25 16.38
CA PHE A 14 -30.80 51.45 17.05
C PHE A 14 -31.28 51.89 18.46
N GLY A 15 -30.32 52.29 19.31
CA GLY A 15 -30.55 53.04 20.56
C GLY A 15 -29.50 52.81 21.66
N SER A 16 -28.57 53.74 21.90
CA SER A 16 -27.52 53.62 22.95
C SER A 16 -27.86 54.39 24.23
N LEU A 17 -27.42 53.91 25.40
CA LEU A 17 -26.77 54.67 26.52
C LEU A 17 -26.38 53.63 27.60
N ARG A 18 -25.12 53.45 28.06
CA ARG A 18 -24.15 54.30 28.83
C ARG A 18 -24.33 54.25 30.37
N SER A 19 -23.19 54.43 31.08
CA SER A 19 -22.98 54.54 32.55
C SER A 19 -22.95 53.22 33.35
N LEU A 20 -22.11 53.00 34.39
CA LEU A 20 -20.92 53.71 34.96
C LEU A 20 -20.04 52.62 35.70
N VAL A 21 -18.68 52.60 35.68
CA VAL A 21 -17.71 53.13 36.70
C VAL A 21 -17.86 52.49 38.12
N ARG A 22 -16.86 52.03 38.91
CA ARG A 22 -15.35 52.09 39.05
C ARG A 22 -14.94 50.95 40.05
N VAL A 23 -13.68 50.58 40.42
CA VAL A 23 -12.31 50.51 39.84
C VAL A 23 -11.32 49.94 40.91
N ASN A 24 -10.02 49.78 40.60
CA ASN A 24 -8.87 49.46 41.49
C ASN A 24 -8.73 48.01 42.01
N LEU A 25 -7.57 47.57 42.56
CA LEU A 25 -6.12 47.62 42.19
C LEU A 25 -5.28 47.10 43.39
N ALA A 26 -3.97 46.83 43.17
CA ALA A 26 -2.92 46.61 44.19
C ALA A 26 -2.97 45.28 44.99
N SER A 27 -1.87 44.67 45.50
CA SER A 27 -0.41 44.87 45.28
C SER A 27 0.40 43.74 45.99
N ARG A 28 1.76 43.85 46.00
CA ARG A 28 2.79 43.07 46.74
C ARG A 28 3.24 41.75 46.07
N ASN A 29 4.49 41.28 46.15
CA ASN A 29 5.79 41.86 46.59
C ASN A 29 6.93 41.05 45.89
N VAL A 30 8.03 41.66 45.39
CA VAL A 30 9.33 41.95 46.07
C VAL A 30 10.05 40.66 46.56
N MET A 31 11.32 40.34 46.23
CA MET A 31 12.46 41.22 45.81
C MET A 31 13.40 40.73 44.65
N MET A 32 14.57 40.13 44.95
CA MET A 32 15.83 40.06 44.15
C MET A 32 16.71 38.84 44.65
N TYR A 33 17.90 38.44 44.13
CA TYR A 33 19.01 39.17 43.44
C TYR A 33 19.98 38.30 42.58
N SER A 34 20.52 38.89 41.50
CA SER A 34 21.84 38.69 40.80
C SER A 34 22.33 37.33 40.25
N GLY A 35 22.88 37.36 39.00
CA GLY A 35 23.56 36.20 38.38
C GLY A 35 24.42 36.39 37.10
N LEU A 36 24.67 37.62 36.59
CA LEU A 36 25.47 37.95 35.38
C LEU A 36 24.97 37.40 34.00
N ARG A 37 25.45 37.86 32.83
CA ARG A 37 25.64 39.25 32.29
C ARG A 37 25.93 39.19 30.74
N TRP A 38 25.51 40.22 29.98
CA TRP A 38 25.76 40.46 28.53
C TRP A 38 25.07 39.48 27.54
N GLY A 39 24.52 39.90 26.39
CA GLY A 39 24.30 41.27 25.88
C GLY A 39 23.50 41.32 24.57
N SER A 40 22.87 42.47 24.27
CA SER A 40 22.34 42.99 22.98
C SER A 40 21.79 42.01 21.89
N GLY A 41 20.56 42.17 21.38
CA GLY A 41 19.55 43.20 21.64
C GLY A 41 18.31 43.05 20.74
N ARG A 42 17.23 43.79 21.02
CA ARG A 42 15.98 43.81 20.22
C ARG A 42 15.79 45.15 19.50
N LEU A 43 15.55 45.10 18.20
CA LEU A 43 14.88 46.15 17.43
C LEU A 43 14.20 45.51 16.19
N LEU A 44 13.35 46.27 15.49
CA LEU A 44 12.65 45.87 14.25
C LEU A 44 11.60 44.73 14.37
N VAL A 45 10.59 44.93 15.23
CA VAL A 45 9.25 44.33 15.02
C VAL A 45 8.29 45.44 14.59
N LEU A 46 8.36 45.84 13.31
CA LEU A 46 7.42 46.78 12.65
C LEU A 46 7.62 46.81 11.11
N GLY A 47 7.72 45.64 10.46
CA GLY A 47 8.16 45.57 9.04
C GLY A 47 7.50 44.52 8.15
N TRP A 48 6.44 43.83 8.60
CA TRP A 48 5.85 42.67 7.87
C TRP A 48 4.32 42.77 7.63
N ALA A 49 3.66 43.86 8.02
CA ALA A 49 2.23 44.05 7.81
C ALA A 49 1.87 44.75 6.49
N SER A 50 2.83 45.43 5.84
CA SER A 50 2.55 46.37 4.74
C SER A 50 2.70 45.78 3.33
N LEU A 51 3.28 44.59 3.18
CA LEU A 51 3.54 43.99 1.86
C LEU A 51 2.36 43.17 1.32
N THR A 52 1.57 42.57 2.22
CA THR A 52 0.45 41.67 1.88
C THR A 52 -0.75 42.39 1.25
N ILE A 53 -0.91 43.69 1.49
CA ILE A 53 -2.06 44.49 1.02
C ILE A 53 -1.87 44.96 -0.44
N LEU A 54 -0.63 45.14 -0.91
CA LEU A 54 -0.33 45.64 -2.26
C LEU A 54 -0.43 44.57 -3.36
N ILE A 55 -0.36 43.28 -3.02
CA ILE A 55 -0.46 42.17 -3.99
C ILE A 55 -1.93 41.86 -4.33
N ILE A 56 -2.86 42.07 -3.38
CA ILE A 56 -4.28 41.73 -3.54
C ILE A 56 -5.01 42.66 -4.54
N LEU A 57 -4.54 43.90 -4.71
CA LEU A 57 -5.15 44.88 -5.62
C LEU A 57 -4.69 44.79 -7.09
N TYR A 58 -3.76 43.89 -7.43
CA TYR A 58 -3.34 43.69 -8.83
C TYR A 58 -4.17 42.62 -9.58
N TYR A 59 -4.98 41.83 -8.88
CA TYR A 59 -5.71 40.68 -9.44
C TYR A 59 -7.22 40.90 -9.66
N TYR A 60 -7.73 42.12 -9.47
CA TYR A 60 -9.12 42.48 -9.77
C TYR A 60 -9.20 43.73 -10.65
N SER A 61 -9.21 43.53 -11.97
CA SER A 61 -9.60 44.54 -12.95
C SER A 61 -10.49 43.89 -14.02
N PRO A 62 -11.78 44.24 -14.12
CA PRO A 62 -12.68 43.68 -15.13
C PRO A 62 -12.48 44.40 -16.47
N ALA A 63 -12.06 43.65 -17.50
CA ALA A 63 -11.95 44.19 -18.86
C ALA A 63 -13.33 44.49 -19.46
N GLU A 64 -13.43 45.62 -20.17
CA GLU A 64 -14.67 46.12 -20.75
C GLU A 64 -15.16 45.25 -21.92
N ARG A 65 -16.48 45.11 -22.07
CA ARG A 65 -17.10 44.55 -23.29
C ARG A 65 -17.61 45.68 -24.17
N SER A 66 -17.14 45.74 -25.41
CA SER A 66 -17.69 46.62 -26.43
C SER A 66 -19.06 46.12 -26.92
N ASN A 67 -19.97 47.06 -27.22
CA ASN A 67 -21.27 46.76 -27.81
C ASN A 67 -21.12 46.40 -29.30
N SER A 68 -21.80 45.32 -29.71
CA SER A 68 -22.42 45.27 -31.04
C SER A 68 -23.77 44.55 -30.92
N THR A 69 -24.81 45.14 -31.50
CA THR A 69 -26.19 44.69 -31.37
C THR A 69 -26.68 44.05 -32.68
N GLY A 70 -27.17 42.81 -32.59
CA GLY A 70 -27.82 42.11 -33.69
C GLY A 70 -28.89 41.19 -33.13
N ALA A 71 -30.16 41.59 -33.24
CA ALA A 71 -31.27 40.84 -32.65
C ALA A 71 -31.81 39.77 -33.61
N GLY A 72 -32.04 38.57 -33.09
CA GLY A 72 -32.76 37.48 -33.74
C GLY A 72 -33.41 36.62 -32.65
N ALA A 73 -34.71 36.38 -32.76
CA ALA A 73 -35.52 35.77 -31.71
C ALA A 73 -36.38 34.61 -32.25
N VAL A 74 -37.15 33.98 -31.35
CA VAL A 74 -38.13 32.89 -31.60
C VAL A 74 -37.49 31.49 -31.76
N GLY A 75 -38.12 30.46 -31.18
CA GLY A 75 -37.78 29.06 -31.46
C GLY A 75 -37.79 28.07 -30.28
N GLY A 76 -38.66 28.23 -29.27
CA GLY A 76 -38.82 27.22 -28.23
C GLY A 76 -39.81 26.12 -28.64
N TYR A 77 -39.38 24.85 -28.57
CA TYR A 77 -40.29 23.68 -28.58
C TYR A 77 -39.76 22.62 -27.61
N ALA A 78 -40.67 22.09 -26.79
CA ALA A 78 -40.51 20.81 -26.10
C ALA A 78 -41.39 19.77 -26.81
N ILE A 79 -40.96 18.52 -26.83
CA ILE A 79 -41.77 17.37 -27.24
C ILE A 79 -41.54 16.27 -26.19
N GLU A 80 -42.61 15.57 -25.84
CA GLU A 80 -42.63 14.50 -24.84
C GLU A 80 -42.01 13.20 -25.40
N GLY A 81 -41.73 12.24 -24.51
CA GLY A 81 -41.14 10.94 -24.89
C GLY A 81 -42.19 9.87 -25.21
N GLU A 82 -41.73 8.73 -25.72
CA GLU A 82 -42.54 7.52 -25.87
C GLU A 82 -41.69 6.28 -25.54
N GLU A 83 -42.29 5.27 -24.92
CA GLU A 83 -41.63 4.01 -24.57
C GLU A 83 -41.70 3.00 -25.74
N GLY A 84 -40.61 2.25 -25.97
CA GLY A 84 -40.52 1.29 -27.08
C GLY A 84 -39.72 0.04 -26.73
N GLY A 85 -40.34 -0.91 -26.02
CA GLY A 85 -39.74 -2.22 -25.74
C GLY A 85 -39.76 -3.15 -26.96
N ILE A 86 -38.71 -3.95 -27.14
CA ILE A 86 -38.64 -5.00 -28.19
C ILE A 86 -38.43 -6.37 -27.54
N VAL A 87 -39.23 -7.34 -27.99
CA VAL A 87 -39.32 -8.70 -27.45
C VAL A 87 -38.33 -9.63 -28.17
N ALA A 88 -37.76 -10.59 -27.44
CA ALA A 88 -36.88 -11.61 -28.01
C ALA A 88 -37.66 -12.67 -28.81
N ALA A 89 -37.10 -13.10 -29.94
CA ALA A 89 -37.57 -14.26 -30.70
C ALA A 89 -36.39 -15.23 -30.91
N GLY A 90 -36.63 -16.52 -30.66
CA GLY A 90 -35.64 -17.59 -30.85
C GLY A 90 -36.09 -18.59 -31.91
N ALA A 91 -35.13 -19.15 -32.63
CA ALA A 91 -35.29 -20.34 -33.46
C ALA A 91 -34.00 -21.17 -33.37
N GLY A 92 -34.11 -22.49 -33.39
CA GLY A 92 -32.97 -23.40 -33.38
C GLY A 92 -33.16 -24.55 -34.36
N GLY A 93 -32.11 -25.33 -34.60
CA GLY A 93 -32.23 -26.57 -35.37
C GLY A 93 -30.92 -27.15 -35.91
N GLY A 94 -30.81 -28.49 -35.84
CA GLY A 94 -30.02 -29.29 -36.78
C GLY A 94 -28.50 -29.30 -36.60
N GLY A 95 -27.99 -30.27 -35.81
CA GLY A 95 -26.56 -30.59 -35.79
C GLY A 95 -26.15 -31.67 -36.81
N ALA A 96 -24.85 -31.93 -36.89
CA ALA A 96 -24.28 -33.17 -37.44
C ALA A 96 -22.95 -33.46 -36.74
N ALA A 97 -22.66 -34.73 -36.45
CA ALA A 97 -21.43 -35.16 -35.79
C ALA A 97 -20.66 -36.15 -36.67
N HIS A 98 -19.33 -36.12 -36.62
CA HIS A 98 -18.47 -37.07 -37.32
C HIS A 98 -17.45 -37.69 -36.35
N LEU A 99 -17.44 -39.02 -36.25
CA LEU A 99 -16.38 -39.76 -35.55
C LEU A 99 -15.12 -39.77 -36.41
N LEU A 100 -13.95 -39.71 -35.76
CA LEU A 100 -12.81 -40.56 -36.13
C LEU A 100 -12.10 -41.07 -34.88
N THR A 101 -11.71 -42.35 -34.94
CA THR A 101 -11.08 -43.12 -33.86
C THR A 101 -9.59 -42.82 -33.70
N ARG A 102 -9.05 -43.02 -32.50
CA ARG A 102 -7.59 -43.05 -32.26
C ARG A 102 -7.22 -44.20 -31.34
N GLY A 103 -6.28 -45.03 -31.76
CA GLY A 103 -5.85 -46.23 -31.02
C GLY A 103 -4.40 -46.17 -30.54
N GLU A 104 -4.16 -47.01 -29.53
CA GLU A 104 -2.92 -47.75 -29.22
C GLU A 104 -1.61 -47.01 -28.82
N ARG A 105 -1.13 -47.44 -27.62
CA ARG A 105 0.28 -47.61 -27.20
C ARG A 105 1.16 -46.34 -27.05
N GLY A 106 2.09 -46.29 -26.09
CA GLY A 106 2.37 -47.23 -24.99
C GLY A 106 3.49 -46.69 -24.08
N ASN A 107 3.46 -47.05 -22.79
CA ASN A 107 4.45 -46.57 -21.82
C ASN A 107 5.71 -47.46 -21.81
N ALA A 108 6.89 -46.83 -21.84
CA ALA A 108 8.15 -47.42 -21.43
C ALA A 108 8.92 -46.37 -20.62
N ALA A 109 9.20 -46.66 -19.35
CA ALA A 109 10.00 -45.80 -18.48
C ALA A 109 11.43 -46.36 -18.40
N VAL A 110 12.43 -45.49 -18.51
CA VAL A 110 13.83 -45.81 -18.25
C VAL A 110 14.29 -44.98 -17.06
N LEU A 111 14.65 -45.66 -15.97
CA LEU A 111 15.42 -45.09 -14.88
C LEU A 111 16.89 -45.14 -15.26
N GLU A 112 17.62 -44.04 -15.08
CA GLU A 112 19.09 -44.11 -15.06
C GLU A 112 19.65 -43.21 -13.97
N THR A 113 20.52 -43.79 -13.13
CA THR A 113 21.15 -43.14 -11.98
C THR A 113 22.54 -42.65 -12.35
N ALA A 114 22.82 -41.37 -12.18
CA ALA A 114 24.17 -40.82 -12.34
C ALA A 114 24.79 -40.48 -10.98
N ALA A 115 26.05 -40.87 -10.76
CA ALA A 115 26.77 -40.62 -9.52
C ALA A 115 28.28 -40.39 -9.76
N VAL A 116 28.93 -39.72 -8.80
CA VAL A 116 30.40 -39.68 -8.57
C VAL A 116 31.27 -38.81 -9.52
N ARG A 117 31.74 -37.69 -8.95
CA ARG A 117 33.04 -36.99 -9.14
C ARG A 117 33.47 -36.46 -10.52
N SER A 118 33.94 -35.21 -10.52
CA SER A 118 35.35 -34.90 -10.81
C SER A 118 35.74 -33.55 -10.17
N GLY A 119 37.05 -33.21 -10.15
CA GLY A 119 37.52 -31.91 -9.69
C GLY A 119 39.04 -31.73 -9.85
N GLY A 120 39.45 -30.53 -10.26
CA GLY A 120 40.85 -30.11 -10.40
C GLY A 120 41.44 -30.28 -11.80
N GLY A 121 41.97 -29.18 -12.38
CA GLY A 121 42.66 -29.16 -13.68
C GLY A 121 42.47 -27.82 -14.39
N GLY A 122 43.50 -26.95 -14.36
CA GLY A 122 43.40 -25.57 -14.86
C GLY A 122 43.70 -25.40 -16.36
N GLY A 123 43.32 -24.24 -16.91
CA GLY A 123 43.65 -23.79 -18.26
C GLY A 123 43.07 -22.41 -18.52
N GLY A 124 43.88 -21.48 -19.07
CA GLY A 124 43.46 -20.09 -19.31
C GLY A 124 42.80 -19.89 -20.68
N GLY A 125 41.77 -19.05 -20.75
CA GLY A 125 41.09 -18.67 -21.99
C GLY A 125 40.20 -17.44 -21.79
N ALA A 126 39.99 -16.64 -22.83
CA ALA A 126 39.27 -15.37 -22.74
C ALA A 126 37.78 -15.59 -22.44
N ALA A 127 37.29 -14.96 -21.36
CA ALA A 127 35.91 -15.09 -20.90
C ALA A 127 34.93 -14.26 -21.76
N GLN A 128 34.55 -14.79 -22.93
CA GLN A 128 33.31 -14.35 -23.58
C GLN A 128 32.12 -14.68 -22.67
N ALA A 129 31.40 -13.65 -22.23
CA ALA A 129 30.21 -13.79 -21.40
C ALA A 129 29.05 -14.38 -22.23
N ARG A 130 29.08 -15.70 -22.43
CA ARG A 130 28.04 -16.43 -23.16
C ARG A 130 26.77 -16.43 -22.31
N VAL A 131 25.81 -15.58 -22.66
CA VAL A 131 24.49 -15.52 -22.00
C VAL A 131 23.80 -16.86 -22.23
N GLN A 132 23.90 -17.74 -21.24
CA GLN A 132 23.25 -19.03 -21.26
C GLN A 132 21.76 -18.81 -20.99
N LEU A 133 20.99 -18.73 -22.08
CA LEU A 133 19.54 -18.81 -22.04
C LEU A 133 19.15 -20.07 -21.27
N LEU A 134 18.74 -19.90 -20.02
CA LEU A 134 18.12 -20.95 -19.22
C LEU A 134 16.79 -21.28 -19.88
N SER A 135 16.81 -22.31 -20.73
CA SER A 135 15.60 -22.99 -21.18
C SER A 135 14.92 -23.57 -19.94
N VAL A 136 13.96 -22.81 -19.40
CA VAL A 136 13.05 -23.30 -18.37
C VAL A 136 12.29 -24.45 -19.01
N GLU A 137 12.68 -25.68 -18.68
CA GLU A 137 11.90 -26.86 -19.02
C GLU A 137 10.58 -26.74 -18.26
N TYR A 138 9.58 -26.22 -18.97
CA TYR A 138 8.21 -26.19 -18.51
C TYR A 138 7.77 -27.65 -18.37
N GLN A 139 7.90 -28.20 -17.16
CA GLN A 139 7.38 -29.51 -16.83
C GLN A 139 5.93 -29.53 -17.27
N ARG A 140 5.68 -30.30 -18.33
CA ARG A 140 4.40 -30.36 -19.01
C ARG A 140 3.48 -31.16 -18.11
N SER A 141 2.85 -30.46 -17.16
CA SER A 141 1.94 -31.06 -16.19
C SER A 141 0.92 -31.91 -16.92
N GLU A 142 0.48 -32.96 -16.24
CA GLU A 142 -0.54 -33.86 -16.75
C GLU A 142 -1.73 -33.07 -17.29
N ARG A 143 -2.41 -33.62 -18.30
CA ARG A 143 -3.59 -32.97 -18.90
C ARG A 143 -4.74 -32.94 -17.88
N VAL A 144 -4.70 -31.97 -16.97
CA VAL A 144 -5.88 -31.43 -16.31
C VAL A 144 -6.86 -31.09 -17.43
N THR A 145 -8.00 -31.77 -17.44
CA THR A 145 -9.10 -31.48 -18.35
C THR A 145 -9.49 -30.02 -18.12
N ARG A 146 -9.32 -29.18 -19.16
CA ARG A 146 -9.61 -27.73 -19.08
C ARG A 146 -11.12 -27.46 -19.17
N GLU A 147 -11.87 -28.17 -18.36
CA GLU A 147 -13.27 -27.88 -18.08
C GLU A 147 -13.31 -26.75 -17.05
N CYS A 148 -13.51 -25.52 -17.52
CA CYS A 148 -13.76 -24.39 -16.64
C CYS A 148 -15.12 -24.63 -15.94
N SER A 149 -15.07 -25.08 -14.68
CA SER A 149 -16.28 -25.25 -13.86
C SER A 149 -17.09 -23.96 -13.82
N ALA A 150 -18.42 -24.07 -13.89
CA ALA A 150 -19.30 -22.91 -13.80
C ALA A 150 -19.08 -22.20 -12.46
N ILE A 151 -18.74 -20.90 -12.52
CA ILE A 151 -18.52 -20.07 -11.33
C ILE A 151 -19.78 -20.09 -10.48
N SER A 152 -19.63 -20.49 -9.23
CA SER A 152 -20.72 -20.65 -8.26
C SER A 152 -20.44 -19.78 -7.04
N PRO A 153 -21.46 -19.14 -6.42
CA PRO A 153 -21.26 -18.32 -5.22
C PRO A 153 -20.64 -19.13 -4.07
N ALA A 154 -19.62 -18.58 -3.43
CA ALA A 154 -18.93 -19.22 -2.32
C ALA A 154 -19.79 -19.25 -1.04
N SER A 155 -19.72 -20.38 -0.32
CA SER A 155 -20.15 -20.48 1.07
C SER A 155 -18.97 -20.26 2.02
N ALA A 156 -19.24 -19.63 3.17
CA ALA A 156 -18.28 -19.32 4.21
C ALA A 156 -18.98 -19.24 5.58
N ASP A 157 -18.25 -19.47 6.68
CA ASP A 157 -18.76 -19.31 8.05
C ASP A 157 -19.16 -17.86 8.35
N ILE A 158 -18.46 -16.90 7.75
CA ILE A 158 -18.65 -15.47 7.92
C ILE A 158 -18.88 -14.83 6.54
N ASP A 159 -20.04 -14.20 6.37
CA ASP A 159 -20.38 -13.37 5.22
C ASP A 159 -20.44 -11.92 5.73
N THR A 160 -19.51 -11.05 5.28
CA THR A 160 -19.42 -9.69 5.85
C THR A 160 -20.64 -8.85 5.51
N VAL A 161 -21.23 -9.01 4.32
CA VAL A 161 -22.45 -8.31 3.90
C VAL A 161 -23.65 -8.75 4.75
N ALA A 162 -23.80 -10.05 5.00
CA ALA A 162 -24.87 -10.58 5.86
C ALA A 162 -24.63 -10.33 7.36
N THR A 163 -23.47 -9.82 7.77
CA THR A 163 -23.09 -9.62 9.17
C THR A 163 -23.00 -8.14 9.55
N LEU A 164 -22.56 -7.26 8.64
CA LEU A 164 -22.42 -5.83 8.87
C LEU A 164 -23.68 -5.16 9.46
N PRO A 165 -24.92 -5.44 9.00
CA PRO A 165 -26.14 -4.85 9.59
C PRO A 165 -26.48 -5.33 11.01
N LYS A 166 -25.74 -6.32 11.54
CA LYS A 166 -25.93 -6.92 12.87
C LYS A 166 -24.86 -6.43 13.87
N LEU A 167 -23.92 -5.58 13.46
CA LEU A 167 -22.91 -5.00 14.34
C LEU A 167 -23.49 -3.85 15.15
N HIS A 168 -22.94 -3.61 16.35
CA HIS A 168 -23.28 -2.43 17.13
C HIS A 168 -22.34 -1.27 16.77
N PHE A 169 -22.89 -0.22 16.15
CA PHE A 169 -22.15 0.94 15.67
C PHE A 169 -22.06 2.11 16.67
N GLN A 170 -22.67 2.00 17.85
CA GLN A 170 -22.58 3.02 18.91
C GLN A 170 -22.40 2.41 20.34
N PRO A 171 -21.45 1.48 20.55
CA PRO A 171 -21.21 0.91 21.87
C PRO A 171 -20.67 1.95 22.88
N ASP A 172 -21.05 1.81 24.14
CA ASP A 172 -20.67 2.74 25.23
C ASP A 172 -19.16 2.92 25.39
N TRP A 173 -18.38 1.86 25.13
CA TRP A 173 -16.93 1.88 25.21
C TRP A 173 -16.27 2.82 24.17
N MET A 174 -16.98 3.27 23.14
CA MET A 174 -16.46 4.21 22.13
C MET A 174 -15.90 5.50 22.77
N LYS A 175 -16.45 5.93 23.91
CA LYS A 175 -15.96 7.09 24.69
C LYS A 175 -14.58 6.87 25.32
N SER A 176 -14.23 5.61 25.62
CA SER A 176 -12.91 5.22 26.13
C SER A 176 -11.92 4.81 25.02
N ARG A 177 -12.44 4.46 23.83
CA ARG A 177 -11.73 3.78 22.73
C ARG A 177 -11.12 2.42 23.09
N GLU A 178 -11.45 1.86 24.26
CA GLU A 178 -10.98 0.57 24.75
C GLU A 178 -12.17 -0.39 24.89
N TYR A 179 -12.36 -1.33 23.95
CA TYR A 179 -13.48 -2.30 23.99
C TYR A 179 -13.30 -3.43 25.02
N TRP A 180 -12.21 -3.39 25.80
CA TRP A 180 -11.85 -4.45 26.75
C TRP A 180 -12.73 -4.39 28.00
N ASP A 181 -13.64 -5.35 28.13
CA ASP A 181 -14.67 -5.39 29.16
C ASP A 181 -14.44 -6.52 30.18
N ALA A 182 -15.42 -6.70 31.08
CA ALA A 182 -15.39 -7.78 32.06
C ALA A 182 -15.45 -9.19 31.44
N ASN A 183 -16.06 -9.36 30.26
CA ASN A 183 -16.14 -10.65 29.56
C ASN A 183 -14.78 -11.03 28.96
N PHE A 184 -14.09 -10.09 28.32
CA PHE A 184 -12.71 -10.26 27.86
C PHE A 184 -11.75 -10.51 29.03
N GLU A 185 -11.86 -9.75 30.12
CA GLU A 185 -11.00 -9.93 31.29
C GLU A 185 -11.24 -11.28 32.01
N ASN A 186 -12.49 -11.74 32.09
CA ASN A 186 -12.82 -13.07 32.62
C ASN A 186 -12.32 -14.20 31.71
N ARG A 187 -12.43 -14.03 30.38
CA ARG A 187 -11.86 -14.95 29.38
C ARG A 187 -10.34 -15.04 29.50
N TYR A 188 -9.66 -13.91 29.67
CA TYR A 188 -8.22 -13.87 29.92
C TYR A 188 -7.86 -14.65 31.19
N LYS A 189 -8.54 -14.39 32.32
CA LYS A 189 -8.29 -15.10 33.58
C LYS A 189 -8.50 -16.61 33.47
N ALA A 190 -9.54 -17.05 32.77
CA ALA A 190 -9.77 -18.47 32.50
C ALA A 190 -8.65 -19.07 31.62
N ARG A 191 -8.33 -18.44 30.48
CA ARG A 191 -7.25 -18.90 29.59
C ARG A 191 -5.89 -18.94 30.30
N ARG A 192 -5.59 -17.97 31.17
CA ARG A 192 -4.36 -17.87 31.97
C ARG A 192 -4.14 -19.10 32.87
N ALA A 193 -5.21 -19.74 33.35
CA ALA A 193 -5.11 -20.99 34.14
C ALA A 193 -4.73 -22.22 33.27
N ASP A 194 -5.03 -22.21 31.97
CA ASP A 194 -4.70 -23.29 31.03
C ASP A 194 -3.31 -23.16 30.38
N TRP A 195 -2.55 -22.08 30.62
CA TRP A 195 -1.21 -21.93 30.01
C TRP A 195 -0.20 -23.05 30.35
N PRO A 196 -0.27 -23.78 31.49
CA PRO A 196 0.55 -24.99 31.68
C PRO A 196 0.28 -26.10 30.64
N LYS A 197 -0.88 -26.08 29.96
CA LYS A 197 -1.25 -27.01 28.87
C LYS A 197 -0.99 -26.39 27.50
N LEU A 198 -1.31 -25.11 27.33
CA LEU A 198 -1.14 -24.35 26.09
C LEU A 198 -0.39 -23.01 26.37
N PRO A 199 0.95 -23.03 26.48
CA PRO A 199 1.74 -21.86 26.83
C PRO A 199 1.53 -20.68 25.88
N LEU A 200 1.47 -19.46 26.42
CA LEU A 200 1.45 -18.26 25.60
C LEU A 200 2.74 -18.19 24.78
N LYS A 201 2.65 -18.00 23.46
CA LYS A 201 3.82 -17.65 22.65
C LYS A 201 3.64 -16.28 22.02
N VAL A 202 4.63 -15.40 22.24
CA VAL A 202 4.63 -14.04 21.69
C VAL A 202 5.77 -13.91 20.73
N ILE A 203 5.43 -13.55 19.49
CA ILE A 203 6.37 -13.30 18.41
C ILE A 203 6.34 -11.80 18.17
N VAL A 204 7.33 -11.14 18.76
CA VAL A 204 7.54 -9.70 18.63
C VAL A 204 8.24 -9.46 17.30
N VAL A 205 7.66 -8.61 16.46
CA VAL A 205 8.09 -8.40 15.07
C VAL A 205 8.49 -6.92 14.89
N PRO A 206 9.80 -6.62 15.00
CA PRO A 206 10.32 -5.28 14.71
C PRO A 206 10.03 -4.87 13.27
N HIS A 207 9.44 -3.69 13.11
CA HIS A 207 9.05 -3.13 11.81
C HIS A 207 9.24 -1.62 11.80
N SER A 208 9.18 -1.01 10.62
CA SER A 208 9.12 0.45 10.45
C SER A 208 8.23 0.73 9.25
N HIS A 209 7.12 1.42 9.46
CA HIS A 209 6.23 1.82 8.37
C HIS A 209 6.87 3.00 7.63
N ASN A 210 7.07 2.90 6.33
CA ASN A 210 7.84 3.86 5.54
C ASN A 210 7.06 4.30 4.31
N ASP A 211 6.26 5.36 4.45
CA ASP A 211 5.44 5.92 3.39
C ASP A 211 6.29 6.40 2.21
N PRO A 212 6.10 5.86 0.98
CA PRO A 212 6.76 6.34 -0.23
C PRO A 212 6.35 7.76 -0.66
N GLY A 213 5.60 8.48 0.17
CA GLY A 213 5.33 9.92 0.07
C GLY A 213 3.98 10.25 0.72
N TRP A 214 4.00 11.14 1.72
CA TRP A 214 2.85 11.50 2.57
C TRP A 214 2.98 12.93 3.12
N LEU A 215 3.72 13.12 4.22
CA LEU A 215 4.06 14.45 4.77
C LEU A 215 5.30 15.07 4.10
N LYS A 216 6.10 14.23 3.43
CA LYS A 216 7.27 14.58 2.60
C LYS A 216 7.20 13.78 1.29
N THR A 217 8.01 14.14 0.29
CA THR A 217 8.15 13.35 -0.95
C THR A 217 8.93 12.05 -0.69
N PHE A 218 8.86 11.12 -1.64
CA PHE A 218 9.63 9.88 -1.66
C PHE A 218 11.11 10.12 -1.34
N GLU A 219 11.79 10.96 -2.14
CA GLU A 219 13.22 11.22 -2.02
C GLU A 219 13.57 11.93 -0.70
N SER A 220 12.67 12.77 -0.19
CA SER A 220 12.86 13.47 1.08
C SER A 220 12.81 12.50 2.27
N TYR A 221 11.83 11.58 2.32
CA TYR A 221 11.83 10.50 3.31
C TYR A 221 13.05 9.60 3.16
N TYR A 222 13.43 9.25 1.93
CA TYR A 222 14.64 8.46 1.66
C TYR A 222 15.90 9.10 2.26
N HIS A 223 16.18 10.35 1.90
CA HIS A 223 17.42 11.02 2.28
C HIS A 223 17.51 11.32 3.78
N TYR A 224 16.41 11.67 4.44
CA TYR A 224 16.42 12.08 5.85
C TYR A 224 16.14 10.96 6.85
N GLN A 225 15.38 9.91 6.49
CA GLN A 225 14.93 8.87 7.43
C GLN A 225 15.20 7.45 6.91
N THR A 226 14.59 7.04 5.79
CA THR A 226 14.58 5.63 5.37
C THR A 226 15.97 5.06 5.03
N ARG A 227 16.85 5.87 4.44
CA ARG A 227 18.26 5.48 4.23
C ARG A 227 18.99 5.21 5.55
N ASN A 228 18.64 5.92 6.63
CA ASN A 228 19.23 5.72 7.96
C ASN A 228 18.65 4.45 8.62
N ILE A 229 17.33 4.23 8.52
CA ILE A 229 16.66 3.00 8.98
C ILE A 229 17.33 1.76 8.37
N LEU A 230 17.46 1.71 7.04
CA LEU A 230 18.05 0.58 6.31
C LEU A 230 19.57 0.43 6.57
N ASN A 231 20.29 1.54 6.76
CA ASN A 231 21.69 1.49 7.17
C ASN A 231 21.87 0.91 8.58
N ASN A 232 21.06 1.36 9.54
CA ASN A 232 21.10 0.90 10.92
C ASN A 232 20.68 -0.57 11.03
N MET A 233 19.62 -0.97 10.30
CA MET A 233 19.15 -2.36 10.21
C MET A 233 20.30 -3.32 9.84
N ALA A 234 21.07 -3.01 8.79
CA ALA A 234 22.18 -3.84 8.35
C ALA A 234 23.26 -4.05 9.43
N ASP A 235 23.56 -3.02 10.23
CA ASP A 235 24.63 -3.06 11.24
C ASP A 235 24.13 -3.63 12.58
N LYS A 236 22.97 -3.15 13.06
CA LYS A 236 22.40 -3.52 14.35
C LYS A 236 21.88 -4.96 14.35
N LEU A 237 21.26 -5.47 13.27
CA LEU A 237 20.95 -6.90 13.14
C LEU A 237 22.22 -7.77 13.00
N THR A 238 23.33 -7.21 12.47
CA THR A 238 24.62 -7.91 12.44
C THR A 238 25.19 -8.06 13.86
N ALA A 239 24.98 -7.09 14.76
CA ALA A 239 25.37 -7.17 16.16
C ALA A 239 24.40 -8.03 17.02
N PHE A 240 23.10 -7.77 16.92
CA PHE A 240 22.05 -8.34 17.77
C PHE A 240 21.56 -9.68 17.23
N LYS A 241 22.36 -10.74 17.42
CA LYS A 241 22.18 -12.06 16.78
C LYS A 241 20.81 -12.72 16.92
N ASN A 242 20.03 -12.41 17.96
CA ASN A 242 18.68 -12.95 18.16
C ASN A 242 17.55 -11.95 17.85
N MET A 243 17.85 -10.77 17.31
CA MET A 243 16.86 -9.82 16.82
C MET A 243 16.53 -10.13 15.34
N THR A 244 15.28 -9.86 14.97
CA THR A 244 14.73 -9.93 13.61
C THR A 244 14.21 -8.57 13.15
N PHE A 245 13.82 -8.45 11.89
CA PHE A 245 13.11 -7.29 11.35
C PHE A 245 12.25 -7.70 10.14
N ILE A 246 11.21 -6.92 9.82
CA ILE A 246 10.46 -7.04 8.56
C ILE A 246 10.53 -5.74 7.74
N TRP A 247 10.49 -5.87 6.42
CA TRP A 247 10.48 -4.73 5.49
C TRP A 247 9.51 -4.97 4.32
N THR A 248 8.77 -3.94 3.91
CA THR A 248 7.68 -4.08 2.92
C THR A 248 7.94 -3.32 1.62
N GLU A 249 8.35 -2.06 1.69
CA GLU A 249 8.33 -1.12 0.56
C GLU A 249 9.57 -1.26 -0.33
N ILE A 250 9.42 -1.91 -1.49
CA ILE A 250 10.55 -2.23 -2.37
C ILE A 250 11.06 -1.03 -3.17
N SER A 251 10.25 0.02 -3.35
CA SER A 251 10.70 1.33 -3.86
C SER A 251 11.90 1.86 -3.06
N PHE A 252 11.76 2.02 -1.74
CA PHE A 252 12.84 2.45 -0.86
C PHE A 252 13.98 1.45 -0.75
N PHE A 253 13.68 0.15 -0.64
CA PHE A 253 14.72 -0.88 -0.54
C PHE A 253 15.59 -0.92 -1.82
N SER A 254 14.98 -0.70 -2.98
CA SER A 254 15.66 -0.57 -4.27
C SER A 254 16.60 0.64 -4.31
N GLN A 255 16.11 1.82 -3.93
CA GLN A 255 16.90 3.06 -3.89
C GLN A 255 18.09 2.96 -2.92
N TRP A 256 17.88 2.31 -1.77
CA TRP A 256 18.95 1.96 -0.84
C TRP A 256 19.95 0.99 -1.48
N TRP A 257 19.50 -0.14 -2.03
CA TRP A 257 20.37 -1.19 -2.58
C TRP A 257 21.25 -0.68 -3.75
N GLN A 258 20.74 0.25 -4.56
CA GLN A 258 21.50 0.89 -5.62
C GLN A 258 22.68 1.73 -5.10
N SER A 259 22.50 2.43 -3.97
CA SER A 259 23.50 3.32 -3.38
C SER A 259 24.27 2.71 -2.19
N ALA A 260 23.87 1.53 -1.71
CA ALA A 260 24.48 0.86 -0.57
C ALA A 260 25.85 0.22 -0.91
N HIS A 261 26.83 0.50 -0.06
CA HIS A 261 28.18 -0.07 -0.15
C HIS A 261 28.12 -1.61 -0.19
N PRO A 262 28.91 -2.30 -1.06
CA PRO A 262 28.82 -3.75 -1.24
C PRO A 262 28.94 -4.59 0.04
N THR A 263 29.61 -4.09 1.09
CA THR A 263 29.62 -4.76 2.39
C THR A 263 28.26 -4.73 3.10
N LYS A 264 27.54 -3.58 3.12
CA LYS A 264 26.18 -3.54 3.69
C LYS A 264 25.20 -4.43 2.92
N ARG A 265 25.29 -4.47 1.58
CA ARG A 265 24.50 -5.41 0.76
C ARG A 265 24.77 -6.88 1.10
N ARG A 266 26.04 -7.27 1.31
CA ARG A 266 26.40 -8.63 1.75
C ARG A 266 25.93 -8.97 3.17
N LEU A 267 25.85 -7.99 4.08
CA LEU A 267 25.24 -8.17 5.40
C LEU A 267 23.73 -8.39 5.28
N VAL A 268 23.03 -7.54 4.51
CA VAL A 268 21.58 -7.66 4.29
C VAL A 268 21.22 -8.96 3.56
N GLN A 269 21.99 -9.37 2.55
CA GLN A 269 21.82 -10.69 1.91
C GLN A 269 21.87 -11.81 2.95
N ARG A 270 22.93 -11.84 3.78
CA ARG A 270 23.05 -12.85 4.84
C ARG A 270 21.88 -12.81 5.82
N LEU A 271 21.37 -11.63 6.18
CA LEU A 271 20.21 -11.51 7.09
C LEU A 271 18.92 -12.05 6.46
N LEU A 272 18.75 -11.94 5.14
CA LEU A 272 17.66 -12.58 4.38
C LEU A 272 17.86 -14.10 4.31
N ASP A 273 19.08 -14.56 4.03
CA ASP A 273 19.44 -15.99 3.96
C ASP A 273 19.31 -16.67 5.35
N GLU A 274 19.64 -15.97 6.43
CA GLU A 274 19.42 -16.36 7.85
C GLU A 274 17.93 -16.34 8.25
N GLY A 275 17.03 -15.80 7.41
CA GLY A 275 15.61 -15.61 7.73
C GLY A 275 15.33 -14.56 8.82
N ARG A 276 16.33 -13.73 9.16
CA ARG A 276 16.27 -12.75 10.25
C ARG A 276 15.82 -11.36 9.78
N LEU A 277 15.96 -11.07 8.49
CA LEU A 277 15.17 -10.08 7.78
C LEU A 277 14.16 -10.84 6.92
N GLU A 278 12.87 -10.58 7.06
CA GLU A 278 11.84 -11.06 6.12
C GLU A 278 11.32 -9.88 5.29
N ILE A 279 11.29 -10.05 3.97
CA ILE A 279 10.55 -9.14 3.09
C ILE A 279 9.09 -9.57 3.02
N THR A 280 8.20 -8.68 3.40
CA THR A 280 6.76 -8.90 3.53
C THR A 280 5.99 -8.15 2.44
N THR A 281 5.01 -8.80 1.81
CA THR A 281 4.31 -8.35 0.57
C THR A 281 5.26 -8.20 -0.65
N GLY A 282 6.33 -7.44 -0.54
CA GLY A 282 7.35 -7.24 -1.57
C GLY A 282 6.90 -6.46 -2.80
N GLY A 283 5.75 -5.78 -2.73
CA GLY A 283 5.33 -4.82 -3.75
C GLY A 283 6.22 -3.58 -3.76
N TRP A 284 6.15 -2.80 -4.84
CA TRP A 284 6.85 -1.52 -4.91
C TRP A 284 6.43 -0.58 -3.77
N VAL A 285 5.16 -0.65 -3.37
CA VAL A 285 4.54 0.08 -2.27
C VAL A 285 3.59 -0.81 -1.47
N MET A 286 3.20 -0.38 -0.27
CA MET A 286 1.97 -0.86 0.36
C MET A 286 0.79 -0.16 -0.34
N THR A 287 0.11 -0.88 -1.23
CA THR A 287 -0.93 -0.33 -2.12
C THR A 287 -2.18 0.06 -1.34
N ASP A 288 -2.87 1.12 -1.79
CA ASP A 288 -4.30 1.28 -1.49
C ASP A 288 -5.08 0.06 -2.00
N GLU A 289 -6.14 -0.29 -1.27
CA GLU A 289 -7.00 -1.43 -1.58
C GLU A 289 -8.38 -1.01 -2.11
N ALA A 290 -8.78 0.27 -2.00
CA ALA A 290 -10.12 0.75 -2.37
C ALA A 290 -10.20 1.53 -3.69
N THR A 291 -9.24 2.41 -3.98
CA THR A 291 -9.23 3.28 -5.18
C THR A 291 -8.21 2.86 -6.23
N SER A 292 -7.28 1.96 -5.91
CA SER A 292 -6.41 1.30 -6.90
C SER A 292 -7.21 0.35 -7.79
N HIS A 293 -6.88 0.30 -9.08
CA HIS A 293 -7.45 -0.68 -10.00
C HIS A 293 -6.60 -1.96 -10.04
N ILE A 294 -7.23 -3.11 -10.33
CA ILE A 294 -6.58 -4.43 -10.24
C ILE A 294 -5.36 -4.58 -11.17
N PHE A 295 -5.29 -3.85 -12.28
CA PHE A 295 -4.11 -3.86 -13.16
C PHE A 295 -2.92 -3.18 -12.46
N ALA A 296 -3.06 -1.95 -11.96
CA ALA A 296 -2.00 -1.28 -11.21
C ALA A 296 -1.63 -1.99 -9.88
N MET A 297 -2.60 -2.59 -9.17
CA MET A 297 -2.31 -3.46 -8.02
C MET A 297 -1.40 -4.65 -8.38
N VAL A 298 -1.59 -5.23 -9.57
CA VAL A 298 -0.75 -6.32 -10.09
C VAL A 298 0.60 -5.80 -10.58
N ASP A 299 0.65 -4.69 -11.32
CA ASP A 299 1.92 -4.16 -11.85
C ASP A 299 2.87 -3.71 -10.73
N GLN A 300 2.37 -3.08 -9.66
CA GLN A 300 3.24 -2.70 -8.53
C GLN A 300 3.80 -3.92 -7.77
N LEU A 301 3.04 -5.03 -7.69
CA LEU A 301 3.53 -6.31 -7.18
C LEU A 301 4.58 -6.92 -8.13
N ILE A 302 4.34 -6.90 -9.44
CA ILE A 302 5.27 -7.39 -10.46
C ILE A 302 6.58 -6.61 -10.41
N GLN A 303 6.52 -5.27 -10.39
CA GLN A 303 7.68 -4.38 -10.33
C GLN A 303 8.53 -4.64 -9.06
N GLY A 304 7.89 -4.83 -7.89
CA GLY A 304 8.58 -5.22 -6.66
C GLY A 304 9.19 -6.64 -6.72
N HIS A 305 8.39 -7.65 -7.08
CA HIS A 305 8.82 -9.06 -7.11
C HIS A 305 9.89 -9.33 -8.16
N GLN A 306 9.80 -8.74 -9.37
CA GLN A 306 10.85 -8.85 -10.38
C GLN A 306 12.15 -8.20 -9.90
N TRP A 307 12.09 -7.03 -9.25
CA TRP A 307 13.27 -6.39 -8.72
C TRP A 307 13.93 -7.26 -7.64
N LEU A 308 13.15 -7.75 -6.67
CA LEU A 308 13.64 -8.65 -5.61
C LEU A 308 14.31 -9.90 -6.18
N LYS A 309 13.62 -10.61 -7.07
CA LYS A 309 14.13 -11.84 -7.71
C LYS A 309 15.40 -11.60 -8.50
N ASN A 310 15.48 -10.50 -9.25
CA ASN A 310 16.58 -10.22 -10.18
C ASN A 310 17.78 -9.50 -9.54
N LYS A 311 17.63 -8.88 -8.35
CA LYS A 311 18.69 -8.10 -7.69
C LYS A 311 19.10 -8.61 -6.30
N VAL A 312 18.28 -9.44 -5.66
CA VAL A 312 18.48 -9.98 -4.29
C VAL A 312 18.26 -11.50 -4.22
N GLY A 313 17.59 -12.10 -5.21
CA GLY A 313 17.40 -13.55 -5.32
C GLY A 313 16.29 -14.13 -4.41
N ILE A 314 15.48 -13.28 -3.78
CA ILE A 314 14.43 -13.72 -2.83
C ILE A 314 13.03 -13.75 -3.47
N ILE A 315 12.12 -14.49 -2.83
CA ILE A 315 10.68 -14.48 -3.10
C ILE A 315 9.96 -14.32 -1.74
N PRO A 316 9.13 -13.27 -1.55
CA PRO A 316 8.35 -13.08 -0.32
C PRO A 316 7.37 -14.23 -0.06
N LYS A 317 6.98 -14.43 1.20
CA LYS A 317 6.10 -15.55 1.62
C LYS A 317 4.88 -15.11 2.43
N SER A 318 4.97 -13.97 3.10
CA SER A 318 3.95 -13.42 4.00
C SER A 318 3.57 -12.01 3.54
N GLY A 319 2.29 -11.67 3.62
CA GLY A 319 1.77 -10.32 3.38
C GLY A 319 1.67 -9.49 4.66
N TRP A 320 1.77 -8.18 4.47
CA TRP A 320 1.66 -7.13 5.49
C TRP A 320 0.97 -5.93 4.84
N SER A 321 -0.26 -5.65 5.28
CA SER A 321 -1.07 -4.50 4.85
C SER A 321 -1.62 -3.82 6.11
N ILE A 322 -0.85 -2.87 6.67
CA ILE A 322 -1.16 -2.28 7.98
C ILE A 322 -1.80 -0.89 7.92
N ASP A 323 -1.68 -0.17 6.81
CA ASP A 323 -2.19 1.20 6.69
C ASP A 323 -3.26 1.50 5.62
N PRO A 324 -3.48 0.70 4.54
CA PRO A 324 -4.59 0.94 3.61
C PRO A 324 -5.93 1.07 4.34
N PHE A 325 -6.69 2.13 4.03
CA PHE A 325 -7.82 2.60 4.83
C PHE A 325 -9.10 1.77 4.61
N GLY A 326 -9.06 0.51 5.02
CA GLY A 326 -10.03 -0.55 4.70
C GLY A 326 -9.43 -1.58 3.76
N HIS A 327 -9.83 -2.85 3.93
CA HIS A 327 -9.23 -3.99 3.23
C HIS A 327 -10.25 -4.79 2.41
N GLY A 328 -9.81 -5.30 1.26
CA GLY A 328 -10.60 -6.12 0.33
C GLY A 328 -10.03 -7.52 0.15
N SER A 329 -10.85 -8.44 -0.39
CA SER A 329 -10.43 -9.82 -0.69
C SER A 329 -9.38 -9.93 -1.82
N THR A 330 -9.21 -8.85 -2.59
CA THR A 330 -8.30 -8.74 -3.75
C THR A 330 -6.83 -8.92 -3.41
N ILE A 331 -6.29 -8.26 -2.38
CA ILE A 331 -4.86 -8.43 -2.04
C ILE A 331 -4.55 -9.85 -1.52
N PRO A 332 -5.33 -10.43 -0.58
CA PRO A 332 -5.21 -11.85 -0.23
C PRO A 332 -5.24 -12.79 -1.44
N TYR A 333 -6.14 -12.55 -2.41
CA TYR A 333 -6.19 -13.29 -3.67
C TYR A 333 -4.91 -13.15 -4.50
N LEU A 334 -4.45 -11.92 -4.74
CA LEU A 334 -3.25 -11.66 -5.55
C LEU A 334 -1.99 -12.27 -4.93
N LEU A 335 -1.84 -12.21 -3.59
CA LEU A 335 -0.73 -12.85 -2.88
C LEU A 335 -0.79 -14.38 -3.01
N LYS A 336 -1.97 -14.97 -2.80
CA LYS A 336 -2.21 -16.42 -2.95
C LYS A 336 -1.93 -16.90 -4.39
N ALA A 337 -2.43 -16.17 -5.39
CA ALA A 337 -2.20 -16.44 -6.81
C ALA A 337 -0.71 -16.26 -7.20
N SER A 338 0.01 -15.36 -6.53
CA SER A 338 1.47 -15.19 -6.65
C SER A 338 2.28 -16.25 -5.90
N GLY A 339 1.64 -17.28 -5.33
CA GLY A 339 2.30 -18.43 -4.70
C GLY A 339 2.67 -18.23 -3.22
N PHE A 340 2.09 -17.26 -2.52
CA PHE A 340 2.39 -17.04 -1.10
C PHE A 340 1.86 -18.21 -0.24
N THR A 341 2.66 -18.59 0.77
CA THR A 341 2.39 -19.74 1.64
C THR A 341 2.31 -19.39 3.13
N GLY A 342 2.81 -18.21 3.53
CA GLY A 342 2.77 -17.72 4.91
C GLY A 342 1.36 -17.34 5.36
N GLY A 343 0.72 -16.41 4.67
CA GLY A 343 -0.52 -15.75 5.10
C GLY A 343 -0.35 -14.23 4.98
N THR A 344 -1.34 -13.43 5.36
CA THR A 344 -1.19 -11.96 5.42
C THR A 344 -1.77 -11.34 6.67
N VAL A 345 -1.19 -10.23 7.11
CA VAL A 345 -1.69 -9.40 8.21
C VAL A 345 -2.49 -8.23 7.64
N ILE A 346 -3.63 -7.93 8.25
CA ILE A 346 -4.44 -6.72 8.01
C ILE A 346 -4.66 -5.95 9.32
N GLN A 347 -4.99 -4.65 9.21
CA GLN A 347 -5.11 -3.76 10.37
C GLN A 347 -6.35 -2.86 10.32
N ARG A 348 -6.54 -2.03 9.30
CA ARG A 348 -7.56 -0.97 9.31
C ARG A 348 -8.93 -1.47 8.87
N ILE A 349 -9.55 -2.29 9.71
CA ILE A 349 -10.98 -2.62 9.63
C ILE A 349 -11.77 -1.82 10.67
N HIS A 350 -13.05 -1.55 10.38
CA HIS A 350 -13.97 -0.79 11.23
C HIS A 350 -13.95 -1.27 12.71
N TYR A 351 -13.92 -0.35 13.69
CA TYR A 351 -13.77 -0.69 15.12
C TYR A 351 -14.78 -1.75 15.64
N ALA A 352 -16.04 -1.72 15.17
CA ALA A 352 -17.05 -2.71 15.54
C ALA A 352 -16.74 -4.13 15.00
N TRP A 353 -16.05 -4.26 13.86
CA TRP A 353 -15.55 -5.56 13.36
C TRP A 353 -14.43 -6.09 14.25
N LYS A 354 -13.52 -5.23 14.73
CA LYS A 354 -12.46 -5.63 15.67
C LYS A 354 -13.04 -6.25 16.94
N GLN A 355 -14.04 -5.60 17.55
CA GLN A 355 -14.76 -6.18 18.70
C GLN A 355 -15.44 -7.50 18.32
N TRP A 356 -16.21 -7.55 17.23
CA TRP A 356 -17.01 -8.72 16.85
C TRP A 356 -16.16 -9.98 16.57
N LEU A 357 -14.98 -9.79 15.97
CA LEU A 357 -13.99 -10.86 15.72
C LEU A 357 -13.31 -11.28 17.03
N ALA A 358 -12.93 -10.32 17.88
CA ALA A 358 -12.38 -10.58 19.20
C ALA A 358 -13.37 -11.37 20.09
N ASP A 359 -14.64 -10.99 20.10
CA ASP A 359 -15.72 -11.69 20.81
C ASP A 359 -15.76 -13.18 20.45
N ARG A 360 -15.67 -13.50 19.15
CA ARG A 360 -15.80 -14.85 18.58
C ARG A 360 -14.49 -15.64 18.50
N GLN A 361 -13.38 -15.05 18.92
CA GLN A 361 -12.02 -15.56 18.69
C GLN A 361 -11.71 -15.85 17.21
N ALA A 362 -12.27 -15.04 16.31
CA ALA A 362 -12.22 -15.21 14.86
C ALA A 362 -11.28 -14.20 14.16
N GLY A 363 -10.31 -13.63 14.87
CA GLY A 363 -9.32 -12.68 14.31
C GLY A 363 -8.38 -13.32 13.27
N ASP A 364 -8.17 -14.64 13.35
CA ASP A 364 -7.50 -15.44 12.31
C ASP A 364 -8.56 -16.19 11.50
N PHE A 365 -8.62 -15.95 10.20
CA PHE A 365 -9.64 -16.50 9.29
C PHE A 365 -9.07 -16.85 7.91
N ILE A 366 -9.78 -17.71 7.18
CA ILE A 366 -9.51 -18.02 5.78
C ILE A 366 -10.33 -17.07 4.92
N TRP A 367 -9.68 -16.13 4.23
CA TRP A 367 -10.39 -15.21 3.34
C TRP A 367 -10.63 -15.89 2.00
N ARG A 368 -11.91 -16.20 1.72
CA ARG A 368 -12.42 -16.84 0.53
C ARG A 368 -13.02 -15.81 -0.42
N GLN A 369 -12.80 -15.98 -1.71
CA GLN A 369 -13.34 -15.10 -2.74
C GLN A 369 -14.82 -15.41 -2.98
N GLY A 370 -15.64 -14.38 -3.27
CA GLY A 370 -17.10 -14.55 -3.39
C GLY A 370 -17.56 -15.52 -4.49
N TRP A 371 -16.68 -15.80 -5.46
CA TRP A 371 -16.87 -16.68 -6.61
C TRP A 371 -16.12 -18.02 -6.50
N ASP A 372 -15.40 -18.26 -5.41
CA ASP A 372 -14.53 -19.43 -5.22
C ASP A 372 -15.20 -20.48 -4.33
N ALA A 373 -16.12 -21.26 -4.94
CA ALA A 373 -16.90 -22.27 -4.23
C ALA A 373 -16.09 -23.47 -3.70
N ASN A 374 -14.89 -23.73 -4.23
CA ASN A 374 -14.03 -24.84 -3.76
C ASN A 374 -12.88 -24.38 -2.85
N GLY A 375 -12.69 -23.07 -2.66
CA GLY A 375 -11.67 -22.50 -1.79
C GLY A 375 -10.25 -22.64 -2.35
N TYR A 376 -10.07 -22.76 -3.66
CA TYR A 376 -8.73 -22.94 -4.26
C TYR A 376 -7.79 -21.75 -3.92
N ASN A 377 -8.34 -20.53 -3.94
CA ASN A 377 -7.66 -19.29 -3.62
C ASN A 377 -7.84 -18.84 -2.16
N ASP A 378 -8.26 -19.76 -1.27
CA ASP A 378 -8.31 -19.53 0.17
C ASP A 378 -6.93 -19.14 0.71
N PHE A 379 -6.88 -18.07 1.51
CA PHE A 379 -5.65 -17.58 2.14
C PHE A 379 -5.85 -17.26 3.62
N LEU A 380 -4.87 -17.61 4.46
CA LEU A 380 -4.92 -17.36 5.90
C LEU A 380 -4.60 -15.89 6.18
N VAL A 381 -5.50 -15.22 6.89
CA VAL A 381 -5.41 -13.80 7.22
C VAL A 381 -5.53 -13.60 8.72
N HIS A 382 -4.65 -12.78 9.27
CA HIS A 382 -4.68 -12.32 10.65
C HIS A 382 -5.08 -10.85 10.68
N ASN A 383 -6.22 -10.54 11.32
CA ASN A 383 -6.59 -9.17 11.65
C ASN A 383 -6.02 -8.78 13.02
N GLN A 384 -5.28 -7.66 13.06
CA GLN A 384 -4.85 -7.04 14.30
C GLN A 384 -6.06 -6.57 15.15
N PRO A 385 -6.14 -6.96 16.44
CA PRO A 385 -7.34 -6.78 17.24
C PRO A 385 -7.58 -5.34 17.75
N PHE A 386 -6.58 -4.46 17.69
CA PHE A 386 -6.63 -3.12 18.29
C PHE A 386 -6.49 -2.00 17.24
N ASP A 387 -6.55 -0.74 17.67
CA ASP A 387 -6.76 0.47 16.85
C ASP A 387 -5.79 0.59 15.65
N ILE A 388 -4.48 0.68 15.92
CA ILE A 388 -3.39 0.88 14.92
C ILE A 388 -2.17 -0.02 15.21
N TYR A 389 -1.25 -0.12 14.25
CA TYR A 389 -0.05 -0.99 14.25
C TYR A 389 1.11 -0.51 15.15
N SER A 390 0.93 0.59 15.88
CA SER A 390 1.97 1.17 16.76
C SER A 390 2.20 0.33 18.02
N ILE A 391 3.38 0.43 18.63
CA ILE A 391 3.71 -0.26 19.90
C ILE A 391 2.65 0.00 20.99
N LYS A 392 2.16 1.26 21.04
CA LYS A 392 1.11 1.73 21.96
C LYS A 392 -0.20 0.95 21.83
N HIS A 393 -0.62 0.59 20.63
CA HIS A 393 -1.89 -0.10 20.40
C HIS A 393 -1.72 -1.61 20.14
N SER A 394 -0.51 -2.08 19.81
CA SER A 394 -0.21 -3.48 19.51
C SER A 394 0.08 -4.35 20.75
N CYS A 395 0.69 -3.76 21.79
CA CYS A 395 1.16 -4.52 22.96
C CYS A 395 0.03 -5.16 23.80
N GLY A 396 -1.18 -4.60 23.73
CA GLY A 396 -2.37 -5.14 24.38
C GLY A 396 -3.49 -4.12 24.50
N PRO A 397 -4.61 -4.52 25.12
CA PRO A 397 -5.84 -3.72 25.14
C PRO A 397 -5.78 -2.42 25.96
N HIS A 398 -4.71 -2.18 26.72
CA HIS A 398 -4.56 -0.99 27.58
C HIS A 398 -3.40 -0.09 27.11
N PRO A 399 -3.59 0.78 26.09
CA PRO A 399 -2.57 1.70 25.58
C PRO A 399 -1.77 2.44 26.64
N GLN A 400 -2.40 2.83 27.75
CA GLN A 400 -1.75 3.53 28.86
C GLN A 400 -0.63 2.71 29.53
N ILE A 401 -0.75 1.38 29.54
CA ILE A 401 0.28 0.43 29.99
C ILE A 401 1.29 0.20 28.86
N CYS A 402 0.83 -0.02 27.63
CA CYS A 402 1.67 -0.24 26.44
C CYS A 402 2.74 0.85 26.23
N LEU A 403 2.42 2.12 26.53
CA LEU A 403 3.36 3.25 26.53
C LEU A 403 4.60 3.09 27.45
N ASN A 404 4.62 2.10 28.35
CA ASN A 404 5.81 1.77 29.16
C ASN A 404 6.88 1.00 28.37
N PHE A 405 6.56 0.54 27.15
CA PHE A 405 7.35 -0.45 26.40
C PHE A 405 7.71 -0.01 24.96
N ASP A 406 7.48 1.25 24.58
CA ASP A 406 8.29 1.87 23.50
C ASP A 406 9.45 2.63 24.16
N PHE A 407 10.66 2.11 23.98
CA PHE A 407 11.85 2.63 24.67
C PHE A 407 12.55 3.78 23.93
N ARG A 408 12.01 4.31 22.82
CA ARG A 408 12.62 5.45 22.08
C ARG A 408 12.77 6.68 22.97
N LYS A 409 14.01 7.14 23.11
CA LYS A 409 14.36 8.45 23.69
C LYS A 409 15.49 9.07 22.87
N ILE A 410 15.14 9.96 21.95
CA ILE A 410 16.09 10.73 21.14
C ILE A 410 16.24 12.13 21.73
N SER A 411 17.46 12.67 21.72
CA SER A 411 17.74 14.00 22.29
C SER A 411 17.05 15.10 21.48
N GLY A 412 16.15 15.85 22.13
CA GLY A 412 15.37 16.93 21.51
C GLY A 412 13.97 16.51 21.02
N GLU A 413 13.66 15.21 20.98
CA GLU A 413 12.31 14.71 20.73
C GLU A 413 11.50 14.58 22.02
N TYR A 414 10.21 14.91 21.96
CA TYR A 414 9.27 14.71 23.06
C TYR A 414 8.04 13.95 22.56
N THR A 415 7.84 12.73 23.07
CA THR A 415 6.71 11.84 22.71
C THR A 415 6.02 11.30 23.97
N GLU A 416 4.74 10.93 23.87
CA GLU A 416 3.96 10.43 25.01
C GLU A 416 4.56 9.17 25.67
N TYR A 417 5.25 8.32 24.89
CA TYR A 417 5.95 7.14 25.38
C TYR A 417 7.34 7.45 25.95
N SER A 418 8.11 8.39 25.38
CA SER A 418 9.43 8.77 25.91
C SER A 418 9.38 9.25 27.37
N LEU A 419 8.22 9.76 27.81
CA LEU A 419 7.96 10.17 29.20
C LEU A 419 7.70 8.98 30.14
N ARG A 420 7.10 7.88 29.66
CA ARG A 420 6.62 6.76 30.49
C ARG A 420 7.52 5.53 30.49
N ALA A 421 8.19 5.25 29.36
CA ALA A 421 9.12 4.15 29.30
C ALA A 421 10.33 4.42 30.21
N VAL A 422 10.73 3.42 30.99
CA VAL A 422 11.93 3.46 31.84
C VAL A 422 12.84 2.31 31.41
N SER A 423 14.16 2.50 31.53
CA SER A 423 15.12 1.45 31.20
C SER A 423 14.88 0.23 32.10
N ILE A 424 14.92 -0.97 31.52
CA ILE A 424 14.71 -2.22 32.25
C ILE A 424 16.00 -2.61 32.95
N ASP A 425 15.94 -2.81 34.26
CA ASP A 425 17.07 -3.15 35.13
C ASP A 425 16.72 -4.31 36.08
N SER A 426 17.67 -4.72 36.93
CA SER A 426 17.50 -5.81 37.89
C SER A 426 16.44 -5.56 38.97
N GLU A 427 16.07 -4.29 39.22
CA GLU A 427 15.09 -3.93 40.25
C GLU A 427 13.68 -3.94 39.66
N ASN A 428 13.50 -3.37 38.46
CA ASN A 428 12.19 -3.19 37.85
C ASN A 428 11.76 -4.32 36.90
N VAL A 429 12.68 -5.16 36.39
CA VAL A 429 12.37 -6.19 35.37
C VAL A 429 11.24 -7.12 35.80
N ARG A 430 11.17 -7.51 37.08
CA ARG A 430 10.08 -8.36 37.60
C ARG A 430 8.70 -7.72 37.38
N GLN A 431 8.54 -6.46 37.80
CA GLN A 431 7.28 -5.73 37.70
C GLN A 431 6.91 -5.43 36.24
N LYS A 432 7.89 -5.05 35.42
CA LYS A 432 7.68 -4.76 33.99
C LYS A 432 7.37 -6.02 33.19
N ALA A 433 7.99 -7.16 33.51
CA ALA A 433 7.65 -8.45 32.93
C ALA A 433 6.27 -8.96 33.37
N ASP A 434 5.88 -8.78 34.64
CA ASP A 434 4.52 -9.08 35.11
C ASP A 434 3.47 -8.29 34.31
N LEU A 435 3.62 -6.96 34.19
CA LEU A 435 2.74 -6.09 33.41
C LEU A 435 2.71 -6.44 31.91
N LEU A 436 3.85 -6.80 31.32
CA LEU A 436 3.95 -7.09 29.89
C LEU A 436 3.30 -8.44 29.52
N VAL A 437 3.58 -9.48 30.30
CA VAL A 437 2.97 -10.81 30.09
C VAL A 437 1.46 -10.78 30.34
N GLU A 438 0.97 -9.90 31.21
CA GLU A 438 -0.46 -9.61 31.33
C GLU A 438 -1.06 -9.03 30.04
N GLN A 439 -0.46 -8.00 29.43
CA GLN A 439 -0.99 -7.39 28.20
C GLN A 439 -0.94 -8.36 27.01
N TYR A 440 0.19 -9.05 26.82
CA TYR A 440 0.28 -10.12 25.82
C TYR A 440 -0.69 -11.27 26.10
N GLY A 441 -0.91 -11.62 27.37
CA GLY A 441 -1.86 -12.66 27.76
C GLY A 441 -3.31 -12.31 27.44
N ARG A 442 -3.68 -11.04 27.61
CA ARG A 442 -4.98 -10.51 27.19
C ARG A 442 -5.16 -10.60 25.68
N THR A 443 -4.18 -10.15 24.89
CA THR A 443 -4.18 -10.33 23.42
C THR A 443 -4.28 -11.80 23.02
N GLY A 444 -3.49 -12.67 23.64
CA GLY A 444 -3.49 -14.12 23.37
C GLY A 444 -4.82 -14.79 23.66
N SER A 445 -5.59 -14.29 24.64
CA SER A 445 -6.93 -14.79 24.95
C SER A 445 -7.99 -14.46 23.89
N LEU A 446 -7.68 -13.58 22.92
CA LEU A 446 -8.52 -13.33 21.76
C LEU A 446 -8.39 -14.41 20.69
N PHE A 447 -7.38 -15.29 20.73
CA PHE A 447 -7.11 -16.29 19.70
C PHE A 447 -7.10 -17.73 20.27
N PRO A 448 -7.70 -18.75 19.62
CA PRO A 448 -7.83 -20.08 20.24
C PRO A 448 -6.49 -20.79 20.47
N HIS A 449 -5.48 -20.47 19.64
CA HIS A 449 -4.13 -21.04 19.67
C HIS A 449 -3.19 -20.40 20.72
N ASN A 450 -3.58 -19.30 21.39
CA ASN A 450 -2.74 -18.59 22.38
C ASN A 450 -1.35 -18.19 21.84
N VAL A 451 -1.32 -17.65 20.61
CA VAL A 451 -0.12 -17.07 19.97
C VAL A 451 -0.42 -15.62 19.66
N VAL A 452 0.53 -14.73 19.98
CA VAL A 452 0.41 -13.29 19.73
C VAL A 452 1.45 -12.86 18.71
N LEU A 453 0.98 -12.25 17.63
CA LEU A 453 1.79 -11.38 16.79
C LEU A 453 1.86 -10.01 17.45
N MET A 454 3.07 -9.54 17.79
CA MET A 454 3.29 -8.25 18.43
C MET A 454 4.11 -7.32 17.53
N PRO A 455 3.48 -6.46 16.73
CA PRO A 455 4.17 -5.38 16.01
C PRO A 455 5.02 -4.50 16.94
N LEU A 456 6.33 -4.41 16.68
CA LEU A 456 7.27 -3.55 17.39
C LEU A 456 7.81 -2.46 16.47
N GLY A 457 6.93 -1.54 16.09
CA GLY A 457 7.22 -0.44 15.16
C GLY A 457 6.09 0.59 15.15
N ASP A 458 6.21 1.53 14.21
CA ASP A 458 5.33 2.67 13.96
C ASP A 458 5.87 3.37 12.67
N ASP A 459 5.35 4.54 12.32
CA ASP A 459 5.85 5.40 11.24
C ASP A 459 7.34 5.78 11.43
N PHE A 460 8.17 5.49 10.43
CA PHE A 460 9.61 5.84 10.32
C PHE A 460 10.47 5.59 11.57
N ARG A 461 10.08 4.60 12.39
CA ARG A 461 10.83 4.16 13.56
C ARG A 461 12.17 3.52 13.16
N TYR A 462 13.11 3.37 14.09
CA TYR A 462 14.44 2.78 13.87
C TYR A 462 15.41 3.64 13.01
N ASP A 463 15.11 4.92 12.82
CA ASP A 463 15.91 5.88 12.07
C ASP A 463 17.22 6.31 12.79
N HIS A 464 17.22 6.27 14.12
CA HIS A 464 18.37 6.57 14.97
C HIS A 464 19.03 5.29 15.50
N ASP A 465 20.37 5.26 15.53
CA ASP A 465 21.13 4.08 15.90
C ASP A 465 20.97 3.72 17.41
N ILE A 466 20.93 4.73 18.28
CA ILE A 466 20.69 4.60 19.72
C ILE A 466 19.31 3.99 20.02
N GLU A 467 18.35 4.15 19.11
CA GLU A 467 17.02 3.57 19.30
C GLU A 467 17.03 2.04 19.18
N TRP A 468 17.77 1.50 18.21
CA TRP A 468 17.95 0.05 18.08
C TRP A 468 18.51 -0.54 19.38
N ASP A 469 19.47 0.14 20.01
CA ASP A 469 19.99 -0.23 21.31
C ASP A 469 18.94 -0.10 22.43
N GLN A 470 18.14 0.97 22.44
CA GLN A 470 17.07 1.17 23.43
C GLN A 470 15.99 0.09 23.35
N GLN A 471 15.46 -0.22 22.16
CA GLN A 471 14.46 -1.29 22.01
C GLN A 471 15.08 -2.65 22.33
N TYR A 472 16.19 -3.00 21.66
CA TYR A 472 16.78 -4.34 21.77
C TYR A 472 17.20 -4.67 23.21
N ARG A 473 17.94 -3.78 23.89
CA ARG A 473 18.48 -4.09 25.23
C ARG A 473 17.37 -4.26 26.27
N ASN A 474 16.31 -3.45 26.18
CA ASN A 474 15.18 -3.51 27.11
C ASN A 474 14.28 -4.72 26.86
N TYR A 475 13.88 -4.96 25.60
CA TYR A 475 13.12 -6.16 25.24
C TYR A 475 13.91 -7.44 25.51
N LYS A 476 15.23 -7.48 25.24
CA LYS A 476 16.07 -8.65 25.56
C LYS A 476 16.08 -8.97 27.06
N ARG A 477 16.22 -7.96 27.93
CA ARG A 477 16.14 -8.13 29.40
C ARG A 477 14.78 -8.68 29.85
N LEU A 478 13.68 -8.17 29.27
CA LEU A 478 12.34 -8.67 29.53
C LEU A 478 12.18 -10.12 29.05
N PHE A 479 12.62 -10.44 27.83
CA PHE A 479 12.52 -11.78 27.26
C PHE A 479 13.32 -12.81 28.04
N ASP A 480 14.56 -12.50 28.41
CA ASP A 480 15.41 -13.39 29.19
C ASP A 480 14.79 -13.65 30.57
N TYR A 481 14.23 -12.62 31.23
CA TYR A 481 13.56 -12.78 32.51
C TYR A 481 12.25 -13.57 32.40
N ILE A 482 11.43 -13.35 31.36
CA ILE A 482 10.17 -14.08 31.15
C ILE A 482 10.46 -15.56 30.84
N ASN A 483 11.35 -15.84 29.89
CA ASN A 483 11.63 -17.20 29.42
C ASN A 483 12.39 -18.04 30.47
N SER A 484 13.15 -17.42 31.38
CA SER A 484 13.83 -18.12 32.49
C SER A 484 12.94 -18.35 33.72
N ASN A 485 11.70 -17.86 33.74
CA ASN A 485 10.79 -17.94 34.88
C ASN A 485 9.54 -18.79 34.56
N PRO A 486 9.53 -20.11 34.88
CA PRO A 486 8.41 -21.02 34.57
C PRO A 486 7.02 -20.55 35.05
N ARG A 487 6.95 -19.72 36.11
CA ARG A 487 5.71 -19.08 36.59
C ARG A 487 4.92 -18.32 35.51
N TYR A 488 5.59 -17.90 34.44
CA TYR A 488 4.93 -17.23 33.33
C TYR A 488 4.21 -18.20 32.37
N ASN A 489 4.61 -19.48 32.27
CA ASN A 489 4.09 -20.42 31.25
C ASN A 489 3.99 -19.76 29.85
N ALA A 490 5.03 -19.00 29.49
CA ALA A 490 5.07 -18.18 28.29
C ALA A 490 6.45 -18.23 27.65
N HIS A 491 6.50 -18.12 26.32
CA HIS A 491 7.73 -17.97 25.55
C HIS A 491 7.64 -16.74 24.67
N VAL A 492 8.51 -15.75 24.90
CA VAL A 492 8.54 -14.48 24.18
C VAL A 492 9.84 -14.36 23.38
N MET A 493 9.76 -13.92 22.13
CA MET A 493 10.91 -13.84 21.23
C MET A 493 10.74 -12.73 20.19
N PHE A 494 11.86 -12.23 19.65
CA PHE A 494 11.85 -11.63 18.33
C PHE A 494 11.62 -12.72 17.28
N GLY A 495 10.83 -12.44 16.25
CA GLY A 495 10.63 -13.32 15.09
C GLY A 495 10.10 -12.54 13.89
N THR A 496 9.62 -13.24 12.88
CA THR A 496 9.00 -12.64 11.67
C THR A 496 7.58 -13.16 11.43
N LEU A 497 6.91 -12.70 10.36
CA LEU A 497 5.58 -13.22 10.00
C LEU A 497 5.63 -14.70 9.62
N SER A 498 6.70 -15.14 8.96
CA SER A 498 6.98 -16.55 8.70
C SER A 498 7.16 -17.39 9.97
N ASP A 499 7.52 -16.81 11.13
CA ASP A 499 7.51 -17.51 12.42
C ASP A 499 6.10 -17.55 13.02
N TYR A 500 5.38 -16.42 13.00
CA TYR A 500 4.02 -16.33 13.51
C TYR A 500 3.07 -17.31 12.82
N PHE A 501 2.99 -17.25 11.49
CA PHE A 501 2.12 -18.11 10.69
C PHE A 501 2.53 -19.59 10.69
N ARG A 502 3.77 -19.91 11.13
CA ARG A 502 4.24 -21.28 11.37
C ARG A 502 3.80 -21.79 12.73
N GLU A 503 3.91 -20.98 13.78
CA GLU A 503 3.45 -21.33 15.13
C GLU A 503 1.93 -21.46 15.19
N VAL A 504 1.18 -20.52 14.59
CA VAL A 504 -0.29 -20.59 14.47
C VAL A 504 -0.71 -21.89 13.79
N ARG A 505 -0.08 -22.24 12.65
CA ARG A 505 -0.31 -23.52 11.97
C ARG A 505 0.25 -24.76 12.68
N SER A 506 1.07 -24.63 13.71
CA SER A 506 1.49 -25.78 14.53
C SER A 506 0.43 -26.15 15.57
N ARG A 507 -0.40 -25.18 15.98
CA ARG A 507 -1.42 -25.32 17.03
C ARG A 507 -2.85 -25.45 16.51
N MET A 508 -3.15 -24.91 15.33
CA MET A 508 -4.51 -24.79 14.80
C MET A 508 -4.53 -24.98 13.28
N ARG A 509 -5.61 -25.60 12.77
CA ARG A 509 -5.88 -25.79 11.33
C ARG A 509 -7.33 -25.45 10.93
N ASP A 510 -8.28 -25.65 11.83
CA ASP A 510 -9.69 -25.29 11.63
C ASP A 510 -9.89 -23.78 11.89
N PHE A 511 -9.71 -22.97 10.85
CA PHE A 511 -9.93 -21.52 10.87
C PHE A 511 -11.26 -21.20 10.18
N LYS A 512 -12.00 -20.21 10.70
CA LYS A 512 -13.27 -19.82 10.10
C LYS A 512 -13.08 -19.20 8.72
N THR A 513 -13.92 -19.60 7.77
CA THR A 513 -13.93 -19.04 6.43
C THR A 513 -14.71 -17.73 6.41
N LEU A 514 -14.20 -16.72 5.69
CA LEU A 514 -14.78 -15.39 5.59
C LEU A 514 -14.84 -14.96 4.12
N LYS A 515 -15.97 -14.39 3.68
CA LYS A 515 -16.13 -13.80 2.35
C LYS A 515 -16.73 -12.39 2.42
N GLY A 516 -16.43 -11.58 1.40
CA GLY A 516 -16.76 -10.15 1.34
C GLY A 516 -15.54 -9.27 1.61
N ASP A 517 -15.78 -8.03 2.04
CA ASP A 517 -14.77 -7.02 2.37
C ASP A 517 -15.00 -6.37 3.75
N PHE A 518 -14.15 -5.40 4.10
CA PHE A 518 -14.24 -4.60 5.34
C PHE A 518 -14.45 -3.09 5.07
N TYR A 519 -15.10 -2.73 3.96
CA TYR A 519 -15.44 -1.34 3.66
C TYR A 519 -16.82 -0.95 4.25
N VAL A 520 -17.05 0.31 4.63
CA VAL A 520 -16.08 1.43 4.73
C VAL A 520 -15.37 1.37 6.08
N TYR A 521 -14.05 1.58 6.09
CA TYR A 521 -13.26 1.69 7.32
C TYR A 521 -13.74 2.86 8.19
N ALA A 522 -13.76 2.63 9.50
CA ALA A 522 -13.87 3.70 10.48
C ALA A 522 -13.06 3.40 11.73
N ASP A 523 -12.37 4.43 12.22
CA ASP A 523 -11.88 4.54 13.59
C ASP A 523 -12.80 5.48 14.40
N ILE A 524 -12.29 5.98 15.53
CA ILE A 524 -13.05 6.74 16.51
C ILE A 524 -12.34 8.08 16.74
N PHE A 525 -13.03 9.19 16.43
CA PHE A 525 -12.54 10.54 16.73
C PHE A 525 -12.27 10.72 18.23
N SER A 526 -11.42 11.68 18.59
CA SER A 526 -11.09 12.02 19.99
C SER A 526 -12.32 12.35 20.86
N GLU A 527 -13.42 12.79 20.25
CA GLU A 527 -14.70 13.07 20.93
C GLU A 527 -15.57 11.81 21.19
N GLY A 528 -15.09 10.61 20.85
CA GLY A 528 -15.83 9.35 21.07
C GLY A 528 -16.99 9.13 20.10
N ARG A 529 -16.78 9.45 18.81
CA ARG A 529 -17.76 9.30 17.72
C ARG A 529 -17.14 8.60 16.49
N PRO A 530 -17.90 7.90 15.64
CA PRO A 530 -17.36 7.22 14.46
C PRO A 530 -16.75 8.19 13.45
N ALA A 531 -15.62 7.81 12.87
CA ALA A 531 -14.95 8.53 11.79
C ALA A 531 -14.92 7.64 10.53
N TYR A 532 -15.84 7.81 9.58
CA TYR A 532 -15.85 7.01 8.36
C TYR A 532 -14.92 7.59 7.28
N TRP A 533 -14.01 6.77 6.76
CA TRP A 533 -12.97 7.19 5.80
C TRP A 533 -13.45 7.07 4.34
N SER A 534 -14.70 7.44 4.03
CA SER A 534 -15.19 7.43 2.63
C SER A 534 -14.70 8.62 1.79
N GLY A 535 -14.12 9.65 2.41
CA GLY A 535 -13.71 10.87 1.69
C GLY A 535 -12.60 10.65 0.65
N TYR A 536 -11.62 9.79 0.96
CA TYR A 536 -10.48 9.55 0.07
C TYR A 536 -10.86 8.82 -1.24
N PHE A 537 -12.03 8.19 -1.29
CA PHE A 537 -12.60 7.64 -2.52
C PHE A 537 -12.73 8.71 -3.63
N THR A 538 -12.94 9.97 -3.25
CA THR A 538 -13.14 11.09 -4.20
C THR A 538 -12.03 12.14 -4.14
N THR A 539 -11.26 12.24 -3.04
CA THR A 539 -10.22 13.26 -2.86
C THR A 539 -9.23 13.30 -4.05
N ARG A 540 -8.96 14.52 -4.56
CA ARG A 540 -8.11 14.80 -5.74
C ARG A 540 -8.50 13.96 -6.98
N PRO A 541 -9.74 14.08 -7.48
CA PRO A 541 -10.27 13.18 -8.50
C PRO A 541 -9.52 13.25 -9.83
N TYR A 542 -8.94 14.40 -10.18
CA TYR A 542 -8.10 14.55 -11.38
C TYR A 542 -6.88 13.59 -11.34
N TRP A 543 -6.24 13.42 -10.18
CA TRP A 543 -5.09 12.52 -10.05
C TRP A 543 -5.49 11.05 -10.24
N LYS A 544 -6.69 10.67 -9.76
CA LYS A 544 -7.29 9.35 -10.00
C LYS A 544 -7.68 9.12 -11.48
N ILE A 545 -7.89 10.18 -12.25
CA ILE A 545 -8.08 10.11 -13.71
C ILE A 545 -6.72 9.93 -14.41
N LEU A 546 -5.72 10.73 -14.04
CA LEU A 546 -4.35 10.64 -14.59
C LEU A 546 -3.72 9.25 -14.37
N ASP A 547 -3.99 8.62 -13.22
CA ASP A 547 -3.64 7.23 -12.90
C ASP A 547 -4.26 6.23 -13.91
N ARG A 548 -5.57 6.31 -14.17
CA ARG A 548 -6.27 5.45 -15.15
C ARG A 548 -5.81 5.67 -16.59
N GLU A 549 -5.50 6.91 -16.95
CA GLU A 549 -4.91 7.25 -18.26
C GLU A 549 -3.51 6.64 -18.38
N LEU A 550 -2.67 6.75 -17.33
CA LEU A 550 -1.34 6.13 -17.30
C LEU A 550 -1.39 4.61 -17.37
N GLU A 551 -2.33 3.94 -16.67
CA GLU A 551 -2.56 2.48 -16.82
C GLU A 551 -2.82 2.08 -18.28
N ALA A 552 -3.69 2.84 -18.97
CA ALA A 552 -4.09 2.55 -20.34
C ALA A 552 -2.97 2.78 -21.35
N GLU A 553 -2.25 3.90 -21.23
CA GLU A 553 -1.13 4.25 -22.12
C GLU A 553 0.11 3.39 -21.85
N LEU A 554 0.39 3.01 -20.60
CA LEU A 554 1.49 2.11 -20.24
C LEU A 554 1.27 0.71 -20.83
N ARG A 555 0.10 0.11 -20.57
CA ARG A 555 -0.29 -1.19 -21.16
C ARG A 555 -0.17 -1.17 -22.69
N SER A 556 -0.61 -0.08 -23.32
CA SER A 556 -0.58 0.05 -24.78
C SER A 556 0.85 0.20 -25.30
N ALA A 557 1.69 0.98 -24.61
CA ALA A 557 3.11 1.11 -24.89
C ALA A 557 3.87 -0.22 -24.75
N GLU A 558 3.64 -0.99 -23.69
CA GLU A 558 4.28 -2.30 -23.47
C GLU A 558 3.97 -3.32 -24.56
N ILE A 559 2.70 -3.42 -25.00
CA ILE A 559 2.28 -4.35 -26.06
C ILE A 559 2.96 -3.97 -27.37
N LEU A 560 2.85 -2.69 -27.77
CA LEU A 560 3.43 -2.19 -29.02
C LEU A 560 4.95 -2.30 -29.03
N TYR A 561 5.61 -1.98 -27.91
CA TYR A 561 7.03 -2.15 -27.70
C TYR A 561 7.48 -3.62 -27.83
N THR A 562 6.74 -4.53 -27.21
CA THR A 562 7.06 -5.97 -27.25
C THR A 562 6.92 -6.51 -28.68
N MET A 563 5.93 -6.05 -29.44
CA MET A 563 5.77 -6.43 -30.84
C MET A 563 6.90 -5.84 -31.72
N SER A 564 7.20 -4.55 -31.58
CA SER A 564 8.21 -3.86 -32.41
C SER A 564 9.63 -4.39 -32.15
N LEU A 565 9.99 -4.64 -30.88
CA LEU A 565 11.28 -5.20 -30.49
C LEU A 565 11.53 -6.59 -31.10
N ASN A 566 10.51 -7.47 -31.10
CA ASN A 566 10.62 -8.81 -31.68
C ASN A 566 10.67 -8.76 -33.22
N MET A 567 9.92 -7.85 -33.86
CA MET A 567 10.00 -7.61 -35.31
C MET A 567 11.40 -7.13 -35.72
N VAL A 568 11.93 -6.09 -35.05
CA VAL A 568 13.26 -5.53 -35.30
C VAL A 568 14.37 -6.56 -35.09
N ARG A 569 14.30 -7.37 -34.01
CA ARG A 569 15.26 -8.46 -33.76
C ARG A 569 15.23 -9.53 -34.85
N LYS A 570 14.05 -9.87 -35.39
CA LYS A 570 13.92 -10.82 -36.51
C LYS A 570 14.46 -10.25 -37.82
N MET A 571 14.40 -8.93 -38.02
CA MET A 571 14.87 -8.26 -39.23
C MET A 571 16.36 -7.86 -39.18
N GLY A 572 16.96 -7.78 -37.99
CA GLY A 572 18.38 -7.43 -37.82
C GLY A 572 18.70 -5.93 -37.84
N TYR A 573 17.70 -5.05 -37.72
CA TYR A 573 17.89 -3.59 -37.78
C TYR A 573 18.52 -3.02 -36.49
N ASN A 574 19.84 -3.18 -36.38
CA ASN A 574 20.66 -2.78 -35.22
C ASN A 574 20.55 -1.29 -34.82
N SER A 575 20.19 -0.39 -35.74
CA SER A 575 20.00 1.03 -35.45
C SER A 575 18.68 1.29 -34.70
N THR A 576 17.57 0.77 -35.22
CA THR A 576 16.24 0.79 -34.57
C THR A 576 16.26 0.02 -33.25
N LEU A 577 16.99 -1.10 -33.19
CA LEU A 577 17.13 -1.91 -31.97
C LEU A 577 17.68 -1.09 -30.80
N LYS A 578 18.73 -0.29 -31.03
CA LYS A 578 19.33 0.57 -29.99
C LYS A 578 18.37 1.65 -29.47
N ILE A 579 17.47 2.15 -30.32
CA ILE A 579 16.43 3.10 -29.90
C ILE A 579 15.41 2.40 -29.00
N LEU A 580 14.93 1.21 -29.38
CA LEU A 580 14.04 0.42 -28.54
C LEU A 580 14.73 -0.02 -27.23
N GLU A 581 16.01 -0.34 -27.24
CA GLU A 581 16.75 -0.70 -26.02
C GLU A 581 16.90 0.48 -25.05
N ARG A 582 17.12 1.70 -25.55
CA ARG A 582 17.02 2.95 -24.76
C ARG A 582 15.59 3.19 -24.25
N ASP A 583 14.60 3.05 -25.12
CA ASP A 583 13.20 3.36 -24.81
C ASP A 583 12.56 2.36 -23.83
N PHE A 584 13.24 1.25 -23.51
CA PHE A 584 12.91 0.40 -22.37
C PHE A 584 13.05 1.11 -21.02
N GLU A 585 14.01 2.03 -20.88
CA GLU A 585 14.24 2.79 -19.65
C GLU A 585 13.03 3.69 -19.34
N LYS A 586 12.38 4.23 -20.38
CA LYS A 586 11.12 4.98 -20.29
C LYS A 586 9.98 4.12 -19.72
N LEU A 587 9.79 2.91 -20.27
CA LEU A 587 8.79 1.96 -19.77
C LEU A 587 9.09 1.50 -18.34
N GLN A 588 10.37 1.37 -17.97
CA GLN A 588 10.78 1.05 -16.60
C GLN A 588 10.50 2.22 -15.63
N SER A 589 10.73 3.45 -16.05
CA SER A 589 10.36 4.66 -15.30
C SER A 589 8.83 4.74 -15.12
N ALA A 590 8.07 4.56 -16.20
CA ALA A 590 6.62 4.64 -16.18
C ALA A 590 5.95 3.59 -15.27
N ARG A 591 6.41 2.32 -15.30
CA ARG A 591 5.99 1.32 -14.30
C ARG A 591 6.29 1.78 -12.88
N GLN A 592 7.47 2.34 -12.62
CA GLN A 592 7.86 2.80 -11.28
C GLN A 592 7.05 4.00 -10.80
N SER A 593 6.70 4.94 -11.68
CA SER A 593 5.80 6.06 -11.37
C SER A 593 4.37 5.59 -11.06
N LEU A 594 3.80 4.74 -11.91
CA LEU A 594 2.45 4.18 -11.70
C LEU A 594 2.41 3.35 -10.41
N ALA A 595 3.39 2.46 -10.22
CA ALA A 595 3.51 1.61 -9.04
C ALA A 595 3.74 2.41 -7.75
N LEU A 596 4.47 3.53 -7.81
CA LEU A 596 4.64 4.44 -6.68
C LEU A 596 3.32 5.14 -6.34
N PHE A 597 2.54 5.53 -7.36
CA PHE A 597 1.27 6.21 -7.15
C PHE A 597 0.18 5.33 -6.54
N GLN A 598 0.31 3.99 -6.57
CA GLN A 598 -0.63 3.10 -5.87
C GLN A 598 -0.52 3.17 -4.33
N HIS A 599 0.44 3.92 -3.78
CA HIS A 599 0.59 4.10 -2.34
C HIS A 599 -0.70 4.64 -1.66
N HIS A 600 -0.96 4.21 -0.41
CA HIS A 600 -2.17 4.55 0.34
C HIS A 600 -2.30 6.02 0.76
N ASP A 601 -1.30 6.89 0.55
CA ASP A 601 -1.48 8.35 0.57
C ASP A 601 -1.41 9.05 -0.81
N ALA A 602 -1.11 8.30 -1.86
CA ALA A 602 -0.88 8.81 -3.21
C ALA A 602 -2.18 8.82 -4.03
N ILE A 603 -2.64 7.67 -4.53
CA ILE A 603 -3.90 7.55 -5.28
C ILE A 603 -5.13 7.97 -4.46
N THR A 604 -5.12 7.69 -3.16
CA THR A 604 -6.13 8.15 -2.19
C THR A 604 -6.20 9.69 -2.10
N GLY A 605 -5.08 10.37 -2.33
CA GLY A 605 -4.95 11.83 -2.33
C GLY A 605 -4.74 12.47 -0.96
N THR A 606 -4.44 11.69 0.08
CA THR A 606 -4.29 12.18 1.47
C THR A 606 -2.93 12.83 1.77
N SER A 607 -1.92 12.67 0.90
CA SER A 607 -0.64 13.40 1.00
C SER A 607 -0.76 14.92 0.98
N LYS A 608 0.27 15.61 1.48
CA LYS A 608 0.41 17.07 1.41
C LYS A 608 0.46 17.56 -0.05
N ALA A 609 0.01 18.80 -0.29
CA ALA A 609 -0.15 19.34 -1.64
C ALA A 609 1.13 19.29 -2.50
N PHE A 610 2.30 19.60 -1.92
CA PHE A 610 3.58 19.53 -2.64
C PHE A 610 4.05 18.10 -2.95
N VAL A 611 3.62 17.11 -2.16
CA VAL A 611 3.87 15.68 -2.40
C VAL A 611 2.97 15.17 -3.52
N MET A 612 1.71 15.62 -3.55
CA MET A 612 0.80 15.32 -4.65
C MET A 612 1.21 15.97 -5.97
N HIS A 613 1.87 17.14 -5.92
CA HIS A 613 2.50 17.76 -7.10
C HIS A 613 3.68 16.92 -7.61
N ASP A 614 4.57 16.46 -6.72
CA ASP A 614 5.67 15.54 -7.04
C ASP A 614 5.18 14.23 -7.69
N TYR A 615 4.12 13.61 -7.13
CA TYR A 615 3.45 12.47 -7.77
C TYR A 615 2.85 12.81 -9.14
N ALA A 616 2.26 14.00 -9.30
CA ALA A 616 1.64 14.41 -10.56
C ALA A 616 2.68 14.54 -11.69
N LEU A 617 3.83 15.15 -11.39
CA LEU A 617 4.94 15.27 -12.33
C LEU A 617 5.45 13.89 -12.74
N LYS A 618 5.74 13.00 -11.79
CA LYS A 618 6.21 11.63 -12.07
C LYS A 618 5.22 10.83 -12.93
N MET A 619 3.91 11.00 -12.74
CA MET A 619 2.88 10.37 -13.59
C MET A 619 2.75 11.02 -14.97
N PHE A 620 2.82 12.34 -15.07
CA PHE A 620 2.67 13.07 -16.34
C PHE A 620 3.89 12.87 -17.25
N GLU A 621 5.11 12.88 -16.70
CA GLU A 621 6.33 12.49 -17.41
C GLU A 621 6.22 11.04 -17.92
N ALA A 622 5.78 10.10 -17.07
CA ALA A 622 5.53 8.71 -17.45
C ALA A 622 4.48 8.58 -18.58
N LEU A 623 3.39 9.37 -18.53
CA LEU A 623 2.35 9.37 -19.56
C LEU A 623 2.90 9.85 -20.91
N GLN A 624 3.63 10.96 -20.91
CA GLN A 624 4.27 11.52 -22.11
C GLN A 624 5.31 10.55 -22.69
N ASP A 625 6.05 9.84 -21.83
CA ASP A 625 7.00 8.80 -22.24
C ASP A 625 6.29 7.57 -22.84
N CYS A 626 5.18 7.10 -22.27
CA CYS A 626 4.37 6.04 -22.86
C CYS A 626 3.86 6.42 -24.26
N ILE A 627 3.33 7.64 -24.43
CA ILE A 627 2.87 8.18 -25.72
C ILE A 627 4.05 8.34 -26.70
N SER A 628 5.24 8.67 -26.21
CA SER A 628 6.49 8.71 -27.00
C SER A 628 6.85 7.32 -27.53
N VAL A 629 6.91 6.31 -26.65
CA VAL A 629 7.24 4.91 -26.99
C VAL A 629 6.22 4.31 -27.95
N GLN A 630 4.92 4.55 -27.74
CA GLN A 630 3.88 4.10 -28.68
C GLN A 630 4.09 4.66 -30.08
N GLY A 631 4.43 5.94 -30.22
CA GLY A 631 4.70 6.56 -31.52
C GLY A 631 5.83 5.87 -32.29
N TYR A 632 6.97 5.64 -31.65
CA TYR A 632 8.11 4.95 -32.26
C TYR A 632 7.84 3.45 -32.51
N ALA A 633 7.13 2.78 -31.61
CA ALA A 633 6.77 1.37 -31.75
C ALA A 633 5.76 1.14 -32.88
N LEU A 634 4.69 1.93 -32.97
CA LEU A 634 3.74 1.91 -34.10
C LEU A 634 4.43 2.22 -35.42
N GLN A 635 5.31 3.24 -35.45
CA GLN A 635 6.07 3.59 -36.65
C GLN A 635 6.95 2.43 -37.11
N THR A 636 7.58 1.72 -36.17
CA THR A 636 8.37 0.52 -36.45
C THR A 636 7.52 -0.65 -36.96
N LEU A 637 6.27 -0.78 -36.50
CA LEU A 637 5.36 -1.85 -36.93
C LEU A 637 4.73 -1.62 -38.32
N ILE A 638 4.54 -0.35 -38.74
CA ILE A 638 3.93 -0.02 -40.05
C ILE A 638 4.93 0.35 -41.15
N THR A 639 6.18 0.72 -40.78
CA THR A 639 7.23 1.03 -41.75
C THR A 639 7.68 -0.25 -42.45
N LYS A 640 7.76 -0.21 -43.79
CA LYS A 640 8.25 -1.34 -44.59
C LYS A 640 9.76 -1.54 -44.44
N PRO A 641 10.30 -2.77 -44.57
CA PRO A 641 11.74 -3.06 -44.54
C PRO A 641 12.60 -2.07 -45.35
N GLU A 642 12.19 -1.77 -46.58
CA GLU A 642 12.97 -0.95 -47.52
C GLU A 642 12.99 0.54 -47.14
N ALA A 643 12.10 0.98 -46.24
CA ALA A 643 12.03 2.36 -45.78
C ALA A 643 12.91 2.64 -44.55
N PHE A 644 13.35 1.62 -43.80
CA PHE A 644 14.22 1.82 -42.62
C PHE A 644 15.62 2.35 -42.95
N GLU A 645 16.10 2.11 -44.17
CA GLU A 645 17.39 2.64 -44.65
C GLU A 645 17.28 4.10 -45.14
N ASN A 646 16.06 4.55 -45.48
CA ASN A 646 15.80 5.85 -46.10
C ASN A 646 15.43 6.97 -45.12
N PHE A 647 15.19 6.65 -43.84
CA PHE A 647 14.85 7.63 -42.81
C PHE A 647 15.73 7.48 -41.56
N PRO A 648 16.20 8.60 -40.95
CA PRO A 648 16.85 8.54 -39.66
C PRO A 648 15.92 7.89 -38.61
N PRO A 649 16.38 6.88 -37.84
CA PRO A 649 15.56 6.21 -36.83
C PRO A 649 15.00 7.12 -35.73
N SER A 650 15.52 8.35 -35.59
CA SER A 650 15.02 9.38 -34.69
C SER A 650 13.82 10.19 -35.23
N THR A 651 13.54 10.15 -36.54
CA THR A 651 12.48 10.97 -37.15
C THR A 651 11.11 10.39 -36.81
N ARG A 652 10.25 11.20 -36.17
CA ARG A 652 8.90 10.81 -35.72
C ARG A 652 7.86 11.25 -36.75
N PHE A 653 7.19 10.28 -37.38
CA PHE A 653 6.10 10.50 -38.33
C PHE A 653 4.72 10.15 -37.75
N ILE A 654 4.65 9.34 -36.69
CA ILE A 654 3.42 9.11 -35.93
C ILE A 654 3.38 10.06 -34.72
N LEU A 655 2.38 10.93 -34.72
CA LEU A 655 2.06 11.87 -33.65
C LEU A 655 0.76 11.40 -32.96
N PRO A 656 0.57 11.69 -31.65
CA PRO A 656 -0.72 11.46 -30.99
C PRO A 656 -1.81 12.34 -31.61
N ASP A 657 -3.09 11.99 -31.40
CA ASP A 657 -4.22 12.85 -31.77
C ASP A 657 -4.65 13.78 -30.61
N THR A 658 -4.05 13.63 -29.43
CA THR A 658 -4.22 14.51 -28.28
C THR A 658 -2.93 15.23 -27.89
N ASP A 659 -3.07 16.46 -27.41
CA ASP A 659 -2.04 17.19 -26.66
C ASP A 659 -2.51 17.51 -25.24
N ARG A 660 -1.57 17.59 -24.29
CA ARG A 660 -1.84 17.89 -22.88
C ARG A 660 -0.70 18.72 -22.31
N GLU A 661 -0.98 20.00 -22.08
CA GLU A 661 0.00 21.00 -21.62
C GLU A 661 0.60 20.68 -20.24
N SER A 662 -0.20 20.16 -19.30
CA SER A 662 0.23 19.88 -17.93
C SER A 662 -0.56 18.76 -17.26
N TYR A 663 -0.11 18.35 -16.07
CA TYR A 663 -0.83 17.43 -15.19
C TYR A 663 -2.12 18.01 -14.57
N GLU A 664 -2.49 19.27 -14.85
CA GLU A 664 -3.71 19.92 -14.30
C GLU A 664 -4.81 20.14 -15.35
N VAL A 665 -4.50 19.99 -16.64
CA VAL A 665 -5.41 20.31 -17.76
C VAL A 665 -5.78 19.04 -18.53
N LEU A 666 -7.07 18.85 -18.82
CA LEU A 666 -7.53 17.67 -19.58
C LEU A 666 -6.94 17.64 -21.00
N PRO A 667 -6.70 16.45 -21.58
CA PRO A 667 -6.14 16.36 -22.93
C PRO A 667 -7.09 16.96 -23.97
N THR A 668 -6.53 17.74 -24.89
CA THR A 668 -7.24 18.38 -26.01
C THR A 668 -6.96 17.63 -27.30
N LYS A 669 -7.89 17.62 -28.27
CA LYS A 669 -7.67 16.97 -29.58
C LYS A 669 -6.96 17.92 -30.55
N ILE A 670 -5.91 17.44 -31.20
CA ILE A 670 -5.08 18.20 -32.14
C ILE A 670 -5.83 18.30 -33.49
N PRO A 671 -6.12 19.52 -34.01
CA PRO A 671 -6.80 19.66 -35.29
C PRO A 671 -5.95 19.16 -36.47
N LEU A 672 -6.46 18.16 -37.20
CA LEU A 672 -5.82 17.66 -38.41
C LEU A 672 -6.14 18.55 -39.62
N THR A 673 -5.20 19.42 -40.00
CA THR A 673 -5.30 20.14 -41.29
C THR A 673 -5.27 19.14 -42.45
N VAL A 674 -6.36 19.08 -43.20
CA VAL A 674 -6.46 18.36 -44.49
C VAL A 674 -6.45 19.41 -45.60
N LYS A 675 -5.78 19.11 -46.71
CA LYS A 675 -5.90 19.86 -47.98
C LYS A 675 -6.51 18.95 -49.03
N ASP A 676 -7.17 19.53 -50.02
CA ASP A 676 -7.91 18.79 -51.05
C ASP A 676 -7.04 17.81 -51.85
N ASP A 677 -5.74 18.07 -51.94
CA ASP A 677 -4.73 17.25 -52.63
C ASP A 677 -3.94 16.29 -51.71
N GLN A 678 -4.06 16.41 -50.38
CA GLN A 678 -3.16 15.78 -49.41
C GLN A 678 -3.92 14.97 -48.33
N PRO A 679 -4.28 13.69 -48.62
CA PRO A 679 -4.98 12.83 -47.67
C PRO A 679 -4.10 12.51 -46.45
N ARG A 680 -4.65 12.72 -45.26
CA ARG A 680 -3.99 12.39 -43.98
C ARG A 680 -4.25 10.92 -43.63
N LYS A 681 -3.21 10.22 -43.15
CA LYS A 681 -3.34 8.86 -42.59
C LYS A 681 -3.52 8.93 -41.08
N ILE A 682 -4.43 8.12 -40.56
CA ILE A 682 -4.67 7.90 -39.13
C ILE A 682 -4.35 6.43 -38.82
N VAL A 683 -3.76 6.18 -37.66
CA VAL A 683 -3.47 4.83 -37.16
C VAL A 683 -4.19 4.67 -35.83
N ILE A 684 -4.99 3.62 -35.71
CA ILE A 684 -5.71 3.28 -34.48
C ILE A 684 -5.11 1.99 -33.93
N PHE A 685 -4.77 1.98 -32.65
CA PHE A 685 -4.35 0.78 -31.94
C PHE A 685 -5.44 0.33 -30.97
N ASN A 686 -5.64 -0.98 -30.88
CA ASN A 686 -6.58 -1.62 -29.97
C ASN A 686 -5.78 -2.56 -29.05
N SER A 687 -5.66 -2.20 -27.77
CA SER A 687 -4.93 -2.98 -26.76
C SER A 687 -5.74 -4.12 -26.14
N LEU A 688 -6.94 -4.42 -26.68
CA LEU A 688 -7.77 -5.57 -26.32
C LEU A 688 -7.52 -6.74 -27.27
N ALA A 689 -7.59 -7.98 -26.76
CA ALA A 689 -7.42 -9.21 -27.53
C ALA A 689 -8.67 -9.60 -28.36
N GLN A 690 -9.49 -8.62 -28.76
CA GLN A 690 -10.72 -8.81 -29.52
C GLN A 690 -10.89 -7.67 -30.54
N TYR A 691 -11.54 -7.96 -31.67
CA TYR A 691 -11.86 -6.94 -32.68
C TYR A 691 -12.79 -5.87 -32.09
N ARG A 692 -12.62 -4.61 -32.50
CA ARG A 692 -13.38 -3.45 -32.04
C ARG A 692 -13.37 -2.37 -33.11
#